data_AF-A0A941GU50-F1
#
_entry.id   AF-A0A941GU50-F1
#
_cell.length_a   1.000
_cell.length_b   1.000
_cell.length_c   1.000
_cell.angle_alpha   90.00
_cell.angle_beta   90.00
_cell.angle_gamma   90.00
#
_symmetry.space_group_name_H-M   'P 1'
#
loop_
_entity.id
_entity.type
_entity.pdbx_description
1 polymer ?
#
loop_
_entity_poly.entity_id
_entity_poly.type
_entity_poly.pdbx_seq_one_letter_code
_entity_poly.pdbx_strand_id
1 'polypeptide(L)'
;MSNNTPIESFLEEQGFVLQILHTSDQEAGIPALEDAIGLSAVMNALEPQYENTIKLSSGDLFIAGPFLNASLDIYDSVTDAEPAGKAGIADILIQNELGWNAAAVGNHEFDAGPGTFFELLAPNPDIVNGVNGGKGIGVGGYPGALFPYLATNLDYAEEANLQSLVVPNGEKAKPNSLAGSVIVDVNGEEVGVVGAVVPYLPQIANIGGIKMLTDNNAATIEAYAQTLAENIQPVVDELVAQGINKVILMTHLQQFEIEQALAPLLSNVDVLMGGGSHRVMANDDDILRQDETQIPPQLLQPYPQEFQDADGNTIYLINTNSNYRYLSRLAIEFDANGNGINVLDDSGTFATDLAGVDRLYEEDITEFDQVKAKADPELVEIVEGVGNFINTLDSEIYGNSQVYLNGLREAVRTEETNLGNLTADANRWYAEQYGLEIDISVKNGGGIRDQIGVSFIAGGGDELVQLPPQANPEVGKEDGDISRLDIANSLRFDNDISVVEISAAGIKDLAEHFVAQWAPGVTAGQFGQIGNFVFSYDPDGTPIEFERDANSQAIGVVTPGDRIQNIAILRDDGTKEIIVQNGELQVDAGQIYTMVILSFLADGGDGYPVFHFQNPITLSELDPVNIPDQAVGLVQGGEQDALAEYLAAFHGDAPVAYAEADTPIEEDERIQNLNFREDTIIDEGESSLPEVVFGTVEDDLFDAAFPDEKQFVGAAQILFTGSGNDTVDVSQVGSDNRLDTGSGDDVIFAGTNNRILAGMGDDLIFAAGGDNVITGGMGADQFWLILDTGDLPAMVNIITDFEVENDVIGFANSGLSFADLGNDWNYTQEGASVLVTAFGQEIGLLLNTQVSDLTEANFVIA
;
A
#
# COMPACT_ATOMS: atom_id res chain seq x y z
N MET A 1 4.31 -52.42 81.85
CA MET A 1 4.84 -51.15 81.33
C MET A 1 5.40 -51.45 79.96
N SER A 2 4.57 -51.24 78.94
CA SER A 2 4.86 -51.52 77.54
C SER A 2 5.42 -50.26 76.89
N ASN A 3 6.64 -50.36 76.36
CA ASN A 3 7.18 -49.37 75.43
C ASN A 3 6.61 -49.68 74.04
N ASN A 4 5.75 -48.81 73.54
CA ASN A 4 5.45 -48.69 72.12
C ASN A 4 5.45 -47.20 71.82
N THR A 5 6.52 -46.72 71.20
CA THR A 5 6.60 -45.38 70.61
C THR A 5 5.92 -45.45 69.24
N PRO A 6 4.94 -44.59 68.90
CA PRO A 6 4.39 -44.54 67.56
C PRO A 6 5.40 -43.90 66.61
N ILE A 7 5.76 -44.62 65.55
CA ILE A 7 6.38 -44.09 64.33
C ILE A 7 5.22 -43.61 63.47
N GLU A 8 4.76 -42.37 63.68
CA GLU A 8 3.86 -41.65 62.76
C GLU A 8 4.17 -40.15 62.88
N SER A 9 5.24 -39.71 62.21
CA SER A 9 5.40 -38.34 61.71
C SER A 9 6.52 -38.35 60.68
N PHE A 10 6.40 -37.50 59.65
CA PHE A 10 7.26 -37.37 58.47
C PHE A 10 6.91 -38.29 57.29
N LEU A 11 5.67 -38.20 56.82
CA LEU A 11 5.47 -38.02 55.39
C LEU A 11 5.47 -36.49 55.20
N GLU A 12 6.55 -35.92 54.69
CA GLU A 12 6.44 -34.65 53.97
C GLU A 12 5.47 -34.94 52.81
N GLU A 13 4.31 -34.28 52.80
CA GLU A 13 3.52 -34.17 51.58
C GLU A 13 4.43 -33.52 50.54
N GLN A 14 4.82 -34.28 49.51
CA GLN A 14 5.57 -33.72 48.40
C GLN A 14 4.70 -32.65 47.74
N GLY A 15 5.20 -31.41 47.62
CA GLY A 15 4.52 -30.34 46.92
C GLY A 15 4.25 -30.70 45.46
N PHE A 16 3.21 -30.12 44.86
CA PHE A 16 2.91 -30.29 43.44
C PHE A 16 3.78 -29.34 42.63
N VAL A 17 4.74 -29.87 41.88
CA VAL A 17 5.55 -29.06 40.97
C VAL A 17 4.87 -29.01 39.61
N LEU A 18 4.65 -27.81 39.08
CA LEU A 18 4.10 -27.55 37.75
C LEU A 18 5.16 -26.87 36.88
N GLN A 19 5.37 -27.42 35.68
CA GLN A 19 6.10 -26.76 34.60
C GLN A 19 5.10 -26.03 33.70
N ILE A 20 5.30 -24.74 33.51
CA ILE A 20 4.60 -23.90 32.54
C ILE A 20 5.60 -23.61 31.42
N LEU A 21 5.35 -24.18 30.24
CA LEU A 21 6.07 -23.82 29.00
C LEU A 21 5.25 -22.77 28.28
N HIS A 22 5.87 -21.64 27.94
CA HIS A 22 5.09 -20.49 27.52
C HIS A 22 5.77 -19.60 26.48
N THR A 23 4.92 -18.98 25.65
CA THR A 23 5.29 -18.08 24.56
C THR A 23 4.31 -16.91 24.45
N SER A 24 4.67 -15.87 23.70
CA SER A 24 3.76 -14.82 23.26
C SER A 24 4.19 -14.33 21.89
N ASP A 25 3.31 -13.60 21.19
CA ASP A 25 3.68 -12.77 20.04
C ASP A 25 4.40 -13.58 18.95
N GLN A 26 3.86 -14.75 18.60
CA GLN A 26 4.49 -15.63 17.63
C GLN A 26 4.59 -15.01 16.23
N GLU A 27 3.58 -14.23 15.82
CA GLU A 27 3.64 -13.28 14.69
C GLU A 27 4.47 -13.76 13.49
N ALA A 28 4.15 -14.95 12.96
CA ALA A 28 5.06 -15.64 12.04
C ALA A 28 5.46 -14.76 10.84
N GLY A 29 6.75 -14.41 10.78
CA GLY A 29 7.40 -13.79 9.62
C GLY A 29 8.38 -14.75 8.94
N ILE A 30 9.23 -14.23 8.05
CA ILE A 30 10.28 -15.03 7.40
C ILE A 30 11.20 -15.76 8.40
N PRO A 31 11.64 -15.15 9.52
CA PRO A 31 12.45 -15.85 10.53
C PRO A 31 11.78 -17.10 11.13
N ALA A 32 10.43 -17.17 11.13
CA ALA A 32 9.70 -18.32 11.63
C ALA A 32 9.97 -19.61 10.83
N LEU A 33 10.49 -19.51 9.61
CA LEU A 33 10.94 -20.65 8.80
C LEU A 33 12.03 -21.49 9.49
N GLU A 34 12.82 -20.86 10.36
CA GLU A 34 13.76 -21.56 11.24
C GLU A 34 13.27 -21.55 12.70
N ASP A 35 12.84 -20.40 13.21
CA ASP A 35 12.60 -20.22 14.64
C ASP A 35 11.43 -21.08 15.16
N ALA A 36 10.38 -21.33 14.36
CA ALA A 36 9.29 -22.22 14.76
C ALA A 36 9.75 -23.69 14.90
N ILE A 37 10.66 -24.13 14.03
CA ILE A 37 11.28 -25.47 14.12
C ILE A 37 12.18 -25.53 15.35
N GLY A 38 12.98 -24.50 15.59
CA GLY A 38 13.81 -24.36 16.78
C GLY A 38 12.98 -24.41 18.07
N LEU A 39 11.86 -23.69 18.11
CA LEU A 39 10.94 -23.68 19.23
C LEU A 39 10.36 -25.07 19.51
N SER A 40 9.95 -25.80 18.46
CA SER A 40 9.53 -27.20 18.58
C SER A 40 10.63 -28.11 19.13
N ALA A 41 11.89 -27.93 18.68
CA ALA A 41 13.02 -28.70 19.20
C ALA A 41 13.29 -28.41 20.70
N VAL A 42 13.20 -27.14 21.12
CA VAL A 42 13.34 -26.73 22.53
C VAL A 42 12.19 -27.29 23.37
N MET A 43 10.95 -27.20 22.88
CA MET A 43 9.74 -27.78 23.51
C MET A 43 9.94 -29.27 23.80
N ASN A 44 10.38 -30.04 22.79
CA ASN A 44 10.63 -31.48 22.90
C ASN A 44 11.73 -31.84 23.93
N ALA A 45 12.68 -30.93 24.19
CA ALA A 45 13.71 -31.12 25.20
C ALA A 45 13.23 -30.84 26.62
N LEU A 46 12.38 -29.83 26.80
CA LEU A 46 11.93 -29.35 28.11
C LEU A 46 10.71 -30.10 28.64
N GLU A 47 9.73 -30.40 27.79
CA GLU A 47 8.48 -31.06 28.17
C GLU A 47 8.68 -32.35 29.00
N PRO A 48 9.56 -33.31 28.62
CA PRO A 48 9.71 -34.56 29.37
C PRO A 48 10.47 -34.41 30.70
N GLN A 49 11.02 -33.23 31.03
CA GLN A 49 11.78 -33.01 32.26
C GLN A 49 10.88 -32.95 33.50
N TYR A 50 9.61 -32.57 33.33
CA TYR A 50 8.61 -32.51 34.40
C TYR A 50 7.36 -33.29 33.99
N GLU A 51 6.88 -34.15 34.89
CA GLU A 51 5.67 -34.94 34.67
C GLU A 51 4.43 -34.05 34.49
N ASN A 52 4.34 -32.98 35.28
CA ASN A 52 3.23 -32.04 35.26
C ASN A 52 3.60 -30.82 34.42
N THR A 53 3.26 -30.87 33.13
CA THR A 53 3.52 -29.77 32.19
C THR A 53 2.21 -29.20 31.66
N ILE A 54 2.11 -27.88 31.62
CA ILE A 54 1.08 -27.13 30.90
C ILE A 54 1.77 -26.22 29.87
N LYS A 55 1.19 -26.11 28.67
CA LYS A 55 1.69 -25.29 27.57
C LYS A 55 0.69 -24.18 27.27
N LEU A 56 1.13 -22.94 27.33
CA LEU A 56 0.26 -21.76 27.22
C LEU A 56 0.88 -20.70 26.30
N SER A 57 0.04 -19.93 25.60
CA SER A 57 0.50 -18.80 24.79
C SER A 57 -0.32 -17.53 25.07
N SER A 58 0.32 -16.37 25.17
CA SER A 58 -0.33 -15.09 25.47
C SER A 58 -0.83 -14.32 24.25
N GLY A 59 -1.27 -14.99 23.17
CA GLY A 59 -1.89 -14.33 22.00
C GLY A 59 -0.91 -13.85 20.94
N ASP A 60 -1.46 -13.26 19.86
CA ASP A 60 -0.77 -12.92 18.60
C ASP A 60 -0.04 -14.14 17.99
N LEU A 61 -0.79 -15.24 17.84
CA LEU A 61 -0.26 -16.49 17.28
C LEU A 61 0.09 -16.40 15.79
N PHE A 62 -0.42 -15.38 15.12
CA PHE A 62 -0.24 -15.07 13.71
C PHE A 62 -0.39 -13.55 13.50
N ILE A 63 0.18 -13.04 12.41
CA ILE A 63 0.10 -11.63 12.00
C ILE A 63 -0.10 -11.55 10.48
N ALA A 64 -0.71 -10.48 9.98
CA ALA A 64 -0.74 -10.23 8.54
C ALA A 64 0.69 -10.15 7.97
N GLY A 65 0.96 -10.91 6.91
CA GLY A 65 2.26 -10.91 6.25
C GLY A 65 2.45 -12.11 5.34
N PRO A 66 3.63 -12.23 4.70
CA PRO A 66 3.90 -13.26 3.69
C PRO A 66 3.70 -14.69 4.19
N PHE A 67 4.02 -14.97 5.46
CA PHE A 67 3.83 -16.28 6.07
C PHE A 67 2.34 -16.66 6.17
N LEU A 68 1.54 -15.79 6.78
CA LEU A 68 0.09 -15.96 6.88
C LEU A 68 -0.54 -16.11 5.49
N ASN A 69 -0.13 -15.27 4.56
CA ASN A 69 -0.70 -15.20 3.21
C ASN A 69 -0.38 -16.44 2.37
N ALA A 70 0.82 -17.03 2.52
CA ALA A 70 1.20 -18.25 1.80
C ALA A 70 0.17 -19.38 1.97
N SER A 71 -0.53 -19.41 3.12
CA SER A 71 -1.61 -20.38 3.38
C SER A 71 -2.77 -20.31 2.37
N LEU A 72 -3.06 -19.14 1.79
CA LEU A 72 -4.11 -18.99 0.77
C LEU A 72 -3.85 -19.92 -0.42
N ASP A 73 -2.59 -19.97 -0.85
CA ASP A 73 -2.18 -20.66 -2.07
C ASP A 73 -1.75 -22.11 -1.85
N ILE A 74 -1.27 -22.45 -0.64
CA ILE A 74 -0.83 -23.81 -0.33
C ILE A 74 -1.93 -24.68 0.31
N TYR A 75 -3.03 -24.07 0.78
CA TYR A 75 -4.18 -24.77 1.37
C TYR A 75 -5.51 -24.41 0.69
N ASP A 76 -5.53 -24.30 -0.64
CA ASP A 76 -6.77 -24.09 -1.38
C ASP A 76 -7.63 -25.37 -1.48
N SER A 77 -8.96 -25.22 -1.48
CA SER A 77 -9.87 -26.34 -1.70
C SER A 77 -9.92 -26.73 -3.16
N VAL A 78 -9.94 -28.04 -3.43
CA VAL A 78 -9.96 -28.60 -4.79
C VAL A 78 -11.34 -28.53 -5.46
N THR A 79 -12.19 -27.56 -5.11
CA THR A 79 -13.54 -27.41 -5.70
C THR A 79 -13.64 -26.14 -6.52
N ASP A 80 -13.78 -26.30 -7.85
CA ASP A 80 -13.89 -25.26 -8.90
C ASP A 80 -15.10 -24.29 -8.76
N ALA A 81 -15.63 -24.08 -7.55
CA ALA A 81 -16.82 -23.27 -7.32
C ALA A 81 -16.53 -21.93 -6.62
N GLU A 82 -15.52 -21.85 -5.74
CA GLU A 82 -15.00 -20.62 -5.09
C GLU A 82 -13.63 -20.96 -4.47
N PRO A 83 -12.62 -20.08 -4.46
CA PRO A 83 -11.39 -20.30 -3.70
C PRO A 83 -11.74 -20.43 -2.21
N ALA A 84 -11.35 -21.53 -1.57
CA ALA A 84 -11.57 -21.71 -0.13
C ALA A 84 -10.28 -21.60 0.69
N GLY A 85 -9.13 -21.35 0.04
CA GLY A 85 -7.88 -21.02 0.70
C GLY A 85 -8.07 -19.91 1.72
N LYS A 86 -7.55 -20.12 2.93
CA LYS A 86 -7.59 -19.15 4.03
C LYS A 86 -6.16 -18.81 4.45
N ALA A 87 -5.87 -17.52 4.55
CA ALA A 87 -4.63 -17.05 5.14
C ALA A 87 -4.58 -17.54 6.60
N GLY A 88 -3.41 -18.00 7.06
CA GLY A 88 -3.16 -18.41 8.45
C GLY A 88 -3.41 -19.88 8.79
N ILE A 89 -3.82 -20.74 7.84
CA ILE A 89 -3.99 -22.18 8.11
C ILE A 89 -2.68 -22.81 8.56
N ALA A 90 -1.56 -22.48 7.91
CA ALA A 90 -0.24 -22.98 8.28
C ALA A 90 0.10 -22.60 9.73
N ASP A 91 -0.17 -21.34 10.12
CA ASP A 91 0.05 -20.85 11.48
C ASP A 91 -0.70 -21.73 12.49
N ILE A 92 -2.01 -21.90 12.34
CA ILE A 92 -2.78 -22.73 13.28
C ILE A 92 -2.34 -24.18 13.27
N LEU A 93 -1.95 -24.75 12.13
CA LEU A 93 -1.39 -26.10 12.08
C LEU A 93 -0.08 -26.19 12.85
N ILE A 94 0.82 -25.20 12.74
CA ILE A 94 2.05 -25.12 13.55
C ILE A 94 1.69 -25.04 15.04
N GLN A 95 0.76 -24.16 15.42
CA GLN A 95 0.32 -24.03 16.82
C GLN A 95 -0.31 -25.34 17.36
N ASN A 96 -1.02 -26.08 16.50
CA ASN A 96 -1.59 -27.39 16.84
C ASN A 96 -0.49 -28.42 17.14
N GLU A 97 0.58 -28.46 16.33
CA GLU A 97 1.71 -29.37 16.57
C GLU A 97 2.54 -28.96 17.81
N LEU A 98 2.59 -27.67 18.17
CA LEU A 98 3.17 -27.23 19.43
C LEU A 98 2.37 -27.69 20.66
N GLY A 99 1.07 -27.94 20.48
CA GLY A 99 0.22 -28.64 21.44
C GLY A 99 -0.26 -27.78 22.62
N TRP A 100 -0.63 -26.52 22.37
CA TRP A 100 -1.13 -25.61 23.40
C TRP A 100 -2.34 -26.16 24.15
N ASN A 101 -2.41 -25.91 25.46
CA ASN A 101 -3.60 -26.20 26.25
C ASN A 101 -4.65 -25.08 26.17
N ALA A 102 -4.20 -23.85 26.00
CA ALA A 102 -5.01 -22.65 25.74
C ALA A 102 -4.12 -21.52 25.22
N ALA A 103 -4.73 -20.55 24.54
CA ALA A 103 -4.09 -19.29 24.17
C ALA A 103 -4.93 -18.10 24.64
N ALA A 104 -4.31 -16.98 24.98
CA ALA A 104 -5.03 -15.71 25.12
C ALA A 104 -5.37 -15.14 23.73
N VAL A 105 -6.36 -14.26 23.67
CA VAL A 105 -6.61 -13.45 22.47
C VAL A 105 -5.69 -12.22 22.52
N GLY A 106 -4.94 -11.98 21.45
CA GLY A 106 -4.19 -10.75 21.20
C GLY A 106 -4.90 -9.83 20.20
N ASN A 107 -4.19 -8.82 19.70
CA ASN A 107 -4.72 -7.86 18.73
C ASN A 107 -4.68 -8.40 17.30
N HIS A 108 -3.59 -9.07 16.91
CA HIS A 108 -3.38 -9.52 15.53
C HIS A 108 -4.32 -10.65 15.13
N GLU A 109 -4.93 -11.34 16.10
CA GLU A 109 -6.09 -12.22 15.85
C GLU A 109 -7.25 -11.52 15.11
N PHE A 110 -7.34 -10.19 15.17
CA PHE A 110 -8.42 -9.39 14.56
C PHE A 110 -7.99 -8.46 13.41
N ASP A 111 -6.75 -8.52 12.92
CA ASP A 111 -6.29 -7.67 11.81
C ASP A 111 -7.20 -7.80 10.57
N ALA A 112 -7.47 -9.06 10.19
CA ALA A 112 -8.34 -9.40 9.08
C ALA A 112 -9.83 -9.48 9.49
N GLY A 113 -10.17 -9.06 10.71
CA GLY A 113 -11.51 -9.03 11.28
C GLY A 113 -12.04 -10.37 11.82
N PRO A 114 -13.20 -10.36 12.51
CA PRO A 114 -13.73 -11.55 13.21
C PRO A 114 -14.11 -12.73 12.30
N GLY A 115 -14.39 -12.47 11.03
CA GLY A 115 -14.68 -13.52 10.05
C GLY A 115 -13.46 -14.39 9.75
N THR A 116 -12.30 -13.77 9.53
CA THR A 116 -11.04 -14.50 9.30
C THR A 116 -10.62 -15.26 10.56
N PHE A 117 -10.77 -14.64 11.73
CA PHE A 117 -10.51 -15.33 13.00
C PHE A 117 -11.42 -16.56 13.20
N PHE A 118 -12.70 -16.46 12.85
CA PHE A 118 -13.61 -17.61 12.86
C PHE A 118 -13.12 -18.73 11.93
N GLU A 119 -12.68 -18.39 10.72
CA GLU A 119 -12.23 -19.36 9.72
C GLU A 119 -10.96 -20.11 10.15
N LEU A 120 -10.10 -19.47 10.94
CA LEU A 120 -8.92 -20.09 11.53
C LEU A 120 -9.27 -20.99 12.72
N LEU A 121 -10.23 -20.60 13.55
CA LEU A 121 -10.62 -21.40 14.73
C LEU A 121 -11.53 -22.56 14.37
N ALA A 122 -12.40 -22.42 13.38
CA ALA A 122 -13.41 -23.41 13.05
C ALA A 122 -12.84 -24.53 12.16
N PRO A 123 -13.26 -25.80 12.37
CA PRO A 123 -12.89 -26.88 11.48
C PRO A 123 -13.52 -26.70 10.09
N ASN A 124 -12.75 -27.00 9.04
CA ASN A 124 -13.22 -26.97 7.66
C ASN A 124 -12.93 -28.31 6.94
N PRO A 125 -13.94 -29.15 6.70
CA PRO A 125 -13.77 -30.46 6.08
C PRO A 125 -13.38 -30.41 4.59
N ASP A 126 -13.50 -29.25 3.93
CA ASP A 126 -13.22 -29.11 2.49
C ASP A 126 -11.73 -28.87 2.20
N ILE A 127 -10.95 -28.51 3.22
CA ILE A 127 -9.50 -28.26 3.13
C ILE A 127 -8.75 -29.55 3.50
N VAL A 128 -8.64 -30.47 2.54
CA VAL A 128 -8.11 -31.84 2.76
C VAL A 128 -6.70 -32.06 2.22
N ASN A 129 -6.23 -31.22 1.30
CA ASN A 129 -4.93 -31.36 0.65
C ASN A 129 -4.13 -30.08 0.83
N GLY A 130 -2.82 -30.22 0.94
CA GLY A 130 -1.92 -29.14 0.58
C GLY A 130 -1.69 -29.18 -0.92
N VAL A 131 -1.76 -28.02 -1.56
CA VAL A 131 -1.41 -27.78 -2.95
C VAL A 131 -0.14 -26.91 -3.00
N ASN A 132 0.52 -26.80 -4.15
CA ASN A 132 1.70 -25.94 -4.32
C ASN A 132 2.82 -26.09 -3.26
N GLY A 133 3.01 -27.28 -2.70
CA GLY A 133 4.03 -27.56 -1.69
C GLY A 133 3.53 -27.56 -0.24
N GLY A 134 2.26 -27.21 0.00
CA GLY A 134 1.62 -27.36 1.31
C GLY A 134 1.53 -28.81 1.75
N LYS A 135 1.60 -29.02 3.07
CA LYS A 135 1.43 -30.34 3.68
C LYS A 135 -0.01 -30.84 3.50
N GLY A 136 -0.20 -32.13 3.21
CA GLY A 136 -1.54 -32.72 3.19
C GLY A 136 -2.18 -32.78 4.59
N ILE A 137 -3.37 -32.21 4.76
CA ILE A 137 -4.12 -32.28 6.03
C ILE A 137 -4.85 -33.63 6.20
N GLY A 138 -5.31 -34.22 5.09
CA GLY A 138 -5.94 -35.54 5.05
C GLY A 138 -7.46 -35.54 5.06
N VAL A 139 -8.05 -36.73 5.08
CA VAL A 139 -9.50 -36.98 4.85
C VAL A 139 -10.45 -36.37 5.88
N GLY A 140 -9.93 -35.87 7.00
CA GLY A 140 -10.71 -35.17 8.03
C GLY A 140 -10.89 -33.67 7.77
N GLY A 141 -10.13 -33.11 6.81
CA GLY A 141 -10.05 -31.68 6.55
C GLY A 141 -9.33 -30.89 7.65
N TYR A 142 -9.26 -29.57 7.46
CA TYR A 142 -8.66 -28.64 8.42
C TYR A 142 -9.35 -28.76 9.79
N PRO A 143 -8.61 -29.06 10.87
CA PRO A 143 -9.21 -29.34 12.17
C PRO A 143 -9.66 -28.11 12.95
N GLY A 144 -9.28 -26.90 12.50
CA GLY A 144 -9.36 -25.67 13.29
C GLY A 144 -8.26 -25.62 14.35
N ALA A 145 -8.41 -24.71 15.32
CA ALA A 145 -7.51 -24.61 16.47
C ALA A 145 -7.80 -25.73 17.48
N LEU A 146 -6.83 -26.59 17.78
CA LEU A 146 -6.99 -27.70 18.72
C LEU A 146 -6.99 -27.28 20.20
N PHE A 147 -7.02 -25.97 20.45
CA PHE A 147 -7.01 -25.31 21.74
C PHE A 147 -8.07 -24.19 21.80
N PRO A 148 -8.53 -23.80 23.00
CA PRO A 148 -9.40 -22.64 23.18
C PRO A 148 -8.61 -21.32 23.19
N TYR A 149 -9.24 -20.27 22.69
CA TYR A 149 -8.81 -18.88 22.86
C TYR A 149 -9.56 -18.20 24.02
N LEU A 150 -8.83 -17.46 24.85
CA LEU A 150 -9.32 -16.92 26.11
C LEU A 150 -9.26 -15.39 26.18
N ALA A 151 -10.39 -14.76 26.50
CA ALA A 151 -10.48 -13.34 26.88
C ALA A 151 -11.75 -13.05 27.71
N THR A 152 -11.60 -12.66 28.98
CA THR A 152 -12.74 -12.35 29.87
C THR A 152 -13.41 -11.02 29.55
N ASN A 153 -12.69 -10.12 28.89
CA ASN A 153 -13.11 -8.75 28.63
C ASN A 153 -13.66 -8.52 27.21
N LEU A 154 -13.95 -9.60 26.47
CA LEU A 154 -14.61 -9.56 25.17
C LEU A 154 -16.02 -10.16 25.24
N ASP A 155 -17.00 -9.45 24.68
CA ASP A 155 -18.37 -9.93 24.49
C ASP A 155 -18.66 -10.12 23.00
N TYR A 156 -18.82 -11.38 22.62
CA TYR A 156 -19.09 -11.83 21.25
C TYR A 156 -20.59 -11.88 20.91
N ALA A 157 -21.50 -11.49 21.80
CA ALA A 157 -22.95 -11.69 21.64
C ALA A 157 -23.56 -11.00 20.41
N GLU A 158 -22.89 -9.98 19.85
CA GLU A 158 -23.32 -9.28 18.63
C GLU A 158 -22.46 -9.61 17.39
N GLU A 159 -21.44 -10.46 17.53
CA GLU A 159 -20.56 -10.87 16.43
C GLU A 159 -21.01 -12.20 15.82
N ALA A 160 -21.70 -12.14 14.68
CA ALA A 160 -22.39 -13.28 14.09
C ALA A 160 -21.47 -14.46 13.72
N ASN A 161 -20.21 -14.19 13.35
CA ASN A 161 -19.27 -15.23 12.95
C ASN A 161 -18.83 -16.08 14.17
N LEU A 162 -18.48 -15.43 15.28
CA LEU A 162 -17.82 -16.08 16.42
C LEU A 162 -18.79 -16.67 17.45
N GLN A 163 -20.06 -16.26 17.47
CA GLN A 163 -21.07 -16.73 18.44
C GLN A 163 -21.15 -18.25 18.57
N SER A 164 -20.95 -18.97 17.47
CA SER A 164 -21.03 -20.43 17.46
C SER A 164 -19.86 -21.14 18.16
N LEU A 165 -18.75 -20.44 18.37
CA LEU A 165 -17.54 -20.95 19.03
C LEU A 165 -17.50 -20.63 20.54
N VAL A 166 -18.37 -19.73 21.01
CA VAL A 166 -18.38 -19.30 22.41
C VAL A 166 -18.89 -20.42 23.31
N VAL A 167 -18.10 -20.78 24.33
CA VAL A 167 -18.45 -21.76 25.36
C VAL A 167 -18.43 -21.12 26.76
N PRO A 168 -19.12 -21.71 27.76
CA PRO A 168 -19.13 -21.17 29.12
C PRO A 168 -17.74 -21.16 29.76
N ASN A 169 -17.47 -20.13 30.58
CA ASN A 169 -16.28 -20.03 31.40
C ASN A 169 -16.19 -21.16 32.43
N GLY A 170 -14.96 -21.50 32.83
CA GLY A 170 -14.69 -22.50 33.87
C GLY A 170 -15.09 -23.93 33.48
N GLU A 171 -15.23 -24.21 32.19
CA GLU A 171 -15.34 -25.58 31.68
C GLU A 171 -13.97 -26.16 31.31
N LYS A 172 -13.88 -27.47 31.07
CA LYS A 172 -12.65 -28.08 30.53
C LYS A 172 -12.31 -27.47 29.16
N ALA A 173 -11.01 -27.27 28.91
CA ALA A 173 -10.51 -26.77 27.63
C ALA A 173 -11.06 -27.59 26.44
N LYS A 174 -11.52 -26.89 25.40
CA LYS A 174 -12.10 -27.48 24.19
C LYS A 174 -11.44 -26.90 22.94
N PRO A 175 -11.14 -27.72 21.93
CA PRO A 175 -10.70 -27.21 20.65
C PRO A 175 -11.80 -26.36 20.01
N ASN A 176 -11.42 -25.47 19.10
CA ASN A 176 -12.31 -24.68 18.25
C ASN A 176 -13.31 -23.86 19.09
N SER A 177 -12.83 -23.21 20.16
CA SER A 177 -13.72 -22.50 21.09
C SER A 177 -13.15 -21.21 21.66
N LEU A 178 -14.07 -20.32 22.04
CA LEU A 178 -13.81 -19.05 22.70
C LEU A 178 -14.41 -19.06 24.11
N ALA A 179 -13.64 -18.64 25.11
CA ALA A 179 -14.11 -18.48 26.49
C ALA A 179 -13.37 -17.32 27.18
N GLY A 180 -13.75 -16.98 28.41
CA GLY A 180 -12.93 -16.14 29.29
C GLY A 180 -11.97 -16.97 30.15
N SER A 181 -12.35 -18.21 30.48
CA SER A 181 -11.53 -19.13 31.26
C SER A 181 -11.85 -20.60 30.99
N VAL A 182 -10.88 -21.46 31.26
CA VAL A 182 -11.00 -22.93 31.18
C VAL A 182 -10.28 -23.61 32.34
N ILE A 183 -10.55 -24.90 32.52
CA ILE A 183 -9.87 -25.78 33.47
C ILE A 183 -9.05 -26.80 32.70
N VAL A 184 -7.75 -26.86 32.96
CA VAL A 184 -6.82 -27.84 32.40
C VAL A 184 -6.51 -28.90 33.45
N ASP A 185 -6.57 -30.18 33.07
CA ASP A 185 -6.17 -31.30 33.93
C ASP A 185 -4.68 -31.61 33.69
N VAL A 186 -3.87 -31.51 34.74
CA VAL A 186 -2.45 -31.82 34.71
C VAL A 186 -2.21 -33.00 35.66
N ASN A 187 -2.28 -34.21 35.11
CA ASN A 187 -2.12 -35.48 35.83
C ASN A 187 -3.03 -35.62 37.07
N GLY A 188 -4.28 -35.15 36.95
CA GLY A 188 -5.27 -35.23 38.02
C GLY A 188 -5.31 -34.03 38.98
N GLU A 189 -4.43 -33.04 38.81
CA GLU A 189 -4.58 -31.72 39.43
C GLU A 189 -5.26 -30.76 38.43
N GLU A 190 -6.24 -29.99 38.89
CA GLU A 190 -6.96 -29.03 38.05
C GLU A 190 -6.36 -27.63 38.18
N VAL A 191 -5.99 -27.04 37.04
CA VAL A 191 -5.44 -25.68 36.94
C VAL A 191 -6.44 -24.81 36.17
N GLY A 192 -6.83 -23.68 36.77
CA GLY A 192 -7.64 -22.67 36.11
C GLY A 192 -6.78 -21.80 35.21
N VAL A 193 -7.21 -21.58 33.97
CA VAL A 193 -6.53 -20.71 33.01
C VAL A 193 -7.52 -19.63 32.58
N VAL A 194 -7.13 -18.36 32.73
CA VAL A 194 -7.94 -17.18 32.43
C VAL A 194 -7.22 -16.36 31.37
N GLY A 195 -7.95 -15.73 30.45
CA GLY A 195 -7.38 -14.85 29.42
C GLY A 195 -7.89 -13.42 29.52
N ALA A 196 -7.10 -12.43 29.13
CA ALA A 196 -7.57 -11.05 28.92
C ALA A 196 -6.77 -10.35 27.83
N VAL A 197 -7.39 -9.40 27.14
CA VAL A 197 -6.77 -8.60 26.08
C VAL A 197 -6.73 -7.12 26.44
N VAL A 198 -5.91 -6.33 25.76
CA VAL A 198 -5.76 -4.90 25.99
C VAL A 198 -7.12 -4.15 25.92
N PRO A 199 -7.48 -3.29 26.89
CA PRO A 199 -8.78 -2.61 26.90
C PRO A 199 -9.04 -1.70 25.70
N TYR A 200 -7.99 -1.07 25.17
CA TYR A 200 -8.07 -0.19 24.00
C TYR A 200 -7.94 -0.93 22.65
N LEU A 201 -8.15 -2.26 22.64
CA LEU A 201 -8.14 -3.09 21.43
C LEU A 201 -8.92 -2.49 20.23
N PRO A 202 -10.12 -1.85 20.38
CA PRO A 202 -10.84 -1.27 19.24
C PRO A 202 -10.09 -0.15 18.51
N GLN A 203 -9.02 0.40 19.11
CA GLN A 203 -8.19 1.45 18.53
C GLN A 203 -7.04 0.89 17.69
N ILE A 204 -6.69 -0.39 17.86
CA ILE A 204 -5.51 -1.03 17.25
C ILE A 204 -5.85 -2.28 16.44
N ALA A 205 -7.11 -2.74 16.45
CA ALA A 205 -7.54 -3.90 15.69
C ALA A 205 -9.01 -3.80 15.25
N ASN A 206 -9.35 -4.55 14.19
CA ASN A 206 -10.71 -4.58 13.64
C ASN A 206 -11.57 -5.65 14.36
N ILE A 207 -12.15 -5.30 15.50
CA ILE A 207 -12.94 -6.24 16.31
C ILE A 207 -14.40 -6.42 15.87
N GLY A 208 -14.83 -5.78 14.78
CA GLY A 208 -16.19 -5.91 14.24
C GLY A 208 -17.30 -5.65 15.28
N GLY A 209 -18.24 -6.59 15.44
CA GLY A 209 -19.36 -6.49 16.37
C GLY A 209 -19.04 -6.83 17.83
N ILE A 210 -17.78 -7.17 18.14
CA ILE A 210 -17.35 -7.54 19.49
C ILE A 210 -17.34 -6.29 20.40
N LYS A 211 -17.78 -6.44 21.65
CA LYS A 211 -17.78 -5.35 22.63
C LYS A 211 -16.71 -5.57 23.69
N MET A 212 -16.03 -4.48 24.07
CA MET A 212 -15.19 -4.47 25.25
C MET A 212 -16.06 -4.42 26.51
N LEU A 213 -15.77 -5.31 27.47
CA LEU A 213 -16.37 -5.31 28.81
C LEU A 213 -15.56 -4.48 29.83
N THR A 214 -14.51 -3.81 29.36
CA THR A 214 -13.62 -2.93 30.11
C THR A 214 -13.65 -1.52 29.53
N ASP A 215 -13.26 -0.51 30.31
CA ASP A 215 -13.18 0.87 29.83
C ASP A 215 -12.04 1.03 28.82
N ASN A 216 -12.41 1.21 27.55
CA ASN A 216 -11.47 1.35 26.45
C ASN A 216 -10.95 2.79 26.26
N ASN A 217 -11.39 3.76 27.07
CA ASN A 217 -10.98 5.17 27.00
C ASN A 217 -10.21 5.66 28.24
N ALA A 218 -9.70 4.73 29.07
CA ALA A 218 -8.94 5.10 30.25
C ALA A 218 -7.67 5.87 29.88
N ALA A 219 -7.25 6.81 30.74
CA ALA A 219 -6.14 7.73 30.43
C ALA A 219 -4.78 7.32 31.03
N THR A 220 -4.71 6.27 31.86
CA THR A 220 -3.48 5.85 32.55
C THR A 220 -3.36 4.34 32.67
N ILE A 221 -2.13 3.85 32.85
CA ILE A 221 -1.80 2.43 33.10
C ILE A 221 -2.58 1.89 34.30
N GLU A 222 -2.66 2.63 35.41
CA GLU A 222 -3.38 2.19 36.61
C GLU A 222 -4.88 2.11 36.39
N ALA A 223 -5.45 2.98 35.55
CA ALA A 223 -6.86 2.95 35.21
C ALA A 223 -7.20 1.73 34.33
N TYR A 224 -6.32 1.39 33.38
CA TYR A 224 -6.46 0.15 32.60
C TYR A 224 -6.33 -1.10 33.49
N ALA A 225 -5.33 -1.15 34.36
CA ALA A 225 -5.16 -2.24 35.32
C ALA A 225 -6.38 -2.39 36.24
N GLN A 226 -6.95 -1.28 36.72
CA GLN A 226 -8.14 -1.30 37.57
C GLN A 226 -9.37 -1.88 36.86
N THR A 227 -9.67 -1.44 35.63
CA THR A 227 -10.83 -1.97 34.90
C THR A 227 -10.64 -3.44 34.52
N LEU A 228 -9.42 -3.87 34.21
CA LEU A 228 -9.07 -5.27 33.98
C LEU A 228 -9.29 -6.11 35.24
N ALA A 229 -8.79 -5.68 36.41
CA ALA A 229 -9.00 -6.37 37.68
C ALA A 229 -10.49 -6.54 38.00
N GLU A 230 -11.29 -5.49 37.82
CA GLU A 230 -12.75 -5.52 38.04
C GLU A 230 -13.48 -6.51 37.10
N ASN A 231 -12.96 -6.72 35.89
CA ASN A 231 -13.51 -7.66 34.92
C ASN A 231 -13.04 -9.11 35.17
N ILE A 232 -11.77 -9.29 35.49
CA ILE A 232 -11.12 -10.61 35.63
C ILE A 232 -11.48 -11.28 36.96
N GLN A 233 -11.48 -10.52 38.06
CA GLN A 233 -11.65 -11.09 39.41
C GLN A 233 -12.93 -11.93 39.57
N PRO A 234 -14.11 -11.52 39.05
CA PRO A 234 -15.30 -12.37 39.10
C PRO A 234 -15.12 -13.75 38.45
N VAL A 235 -14.35 -13.84 37.36
CA VAL A 235 -14.09 -15.11 36.66
C VAL A 235 -13.12 -15.98 37.47
N VAL A 236 -12.13 -15.37 38.12
CA VAL A 236 -11.23 -16.07 39.06
C VAL A 236 -12.02 -16.59 40.26
N ASP A 237 -12.89 -15.77 40.85
CA ASP A 237 -13.76 -16.16 41.97
C ASP A 237 -14.69 -17.33 41.60
N GLU A 238 -15.19 -17.37 40.37
CA GLU A 238 -15.99 -18.49 39.84
C GLU A 238 -15.19 -19.80 39.75
N LEU A 239 -13.92 -19.75 39.36
CA LEU A 239 -13.03 -20.93 39.35
C LEU A 239 -12.74 -21.39 40.79
N VAL A 240 -12.42 -20.47 41.70
CA VAL A 240 -12.16 -20.78 43.11
C VAL A 240 -13.40 -21.39 43.77
N ALA A 241 -14.60 -20.89 43.46
CA ALA A 241 -15.85 -21.45 43.95
C ALA A 241 -16.12 -22.88 43.45
N GLN A 242 -15.50 -23.29 42.33
CA GLN A 242 -15.53 -24.67 41.82
C GLN A 242 -14.50 -25.59 42.49
N GLY A 243 -13.65 -25.04 43.36
CA GLY A 243 -12.60 -25.79 44.07
C GLY A 243 -11.24 -25.75 43.39
N ILE A 244 -11.09 -24.93 42.33
CA ILE A 244 -9.80 -24.69 41.68
C ILE A 244 -8.97 -23.79 42.58
N ASN A 245 -7.72 -24.19 42.83
CA ASN A 245 -6.84 -23.47 43.75
C ASN A 245 -5.48 -23.11 43.15
N LYS A 246 -5.30 -23.34 41.85
CA LYS A 246 -4.13 -22.92 41.07
C LYS A 246 -4.65 -22.18 39.86
N VAL A 247 -4.32 -20.90 39.70
CA VAL A 247 -4.85 -20.06 38.63
C VAL A 247 -3.73 -19.34 37.89
N ILE A 248 -3.72 -19.51 36.58
CA ILE A 248 -2.83 -18.82 35.64
C ILE A 248 -3.67 -17.84 34.83
N LEU A 249 -3.27 -16.57 34.82
CA LEU A 249 -3.87 -15.52 34.01
C LEU A 249 -2.92 -15.19 32.86
N MET A 250 -3.35 -15.43 31.62
CA MET A 250 -2.66 -15.01 30.40
C MET A 250 -3.23 -13.68 29.93
N THR A 251 -2.39 -12.71 29.62
CA THR A 251 -2.80 -11.39 29.17
C THR A 251 -2.03 -10.95 27.95
N HIS A 252 -2.71 -10.20 27.09
CA HIS A 252 -2.10 -9.57 25.92
C HIS A 252 -2.37 -8.05 25.96
N LEU A 253 -1.57 -7.30 26.73
CA LEU A 253 -1.90 -5.92 27.13
C LEU A 253 -1.10 -4.83 26.41
N GLN A 254 -0.21 -5.19 25.48
CA GLN A 254 0.64 -4.29 24.68
C GLN A 254 1.71 -3.53 25.49
N GLN A 255 1.45 -3.22 26.77
CA GLN A 255 2.36 -2.52 27.65
C GLN A 255 2.57 -3.30 28.95
N PHE A 256 3.79 -3.81 29.15
CA PHE A 256 4.19 -4.63 30.30
C PHE A 256 3.90 -4.00 31.67
N GLU A 257 3.96 -2.67 31.74
CA GLU A 257 3.65 -1.91 32.94
C GLU A 257 2.18 -2.06 33.39
N ILE A 258 1.25 -2.41 32.49
CA ILE A 258 -0.13 -2.70 32.83
C ILE A 258 -0.21 -4.01 33.62
N GLU A 259 0.50 -5.07 33.22
CA GLU A 259 0.60 -6.31 34.00
C GLU A 259 1.19 -6.05 35.40
N GLN A 260 2.24 -5.25 35.49
CA GLN A 260 2.85 -4.88 36.78
C GLN A 260 1.87 -4.12 37.69
N ALA A 261 1.03 -3.26 37.12
CA ALA A 261 0.01 -2.53 37.86
C ALA A 261 -1.23 -3.39 38.18
N LEU A 262 -1.50 -4.43 37.39
CA LEU A 262 -2.62 -5.35 37.55
C LEU A 262 -2.36 -6.37 38.66
N ALA A 263 -1.14 -6.92 38.75
CA ALA A 263 -0.79 -7.97 39.71
C ALA A 263 -1.22 -7.67 41.16
N PRO A 264 -0.99 -6.46 41.72
CA PRO A 264 -1.40 -6.14 43.10
C PRO A 264 -2.90 -5.93 43.33
N LEU A 265 -3.71 -5.93 42.26
CA LEU A 265 -5.15 -5.69 42.33
C LEU A 265 -5.96 -7.00 42.31
N LEU A 266 -5.32 -8.11 41.95
CA LEU A 266 -5.93 -9.43 41.84
C LEU A 266 -5.85 -10.20 43.15
N SER A 267 -6.71 -11.20 43.31
CA SER A 267 -6.73 -12.16 44.42
C SER A 267 -6.84 -13.58 43.85
N ASN A 268 -6.10 -14.54 44.42
CA ASN A 268 -6.12 -15.96 44.02
C ASN A 268 -5.64 -16.21 42.57
N VAL A 269 -4.70 -15.40 42.08
CA VAL A 269 -3.97 -15.63 40.83
C VAL A 269 -2.51 -15.89 41.18
N ASP A 270 -1.99 -17.05 40.79
CA ASP A 270 -0.63 -17.48 41.16
C ASP A 270 0.41 -17.01 40.14
N VAL A 271 0.05 -17.04 38.85
CA VAL A 271 0.91 -16.65 37.74
C VAL A 271 0.17 -15.70 36.81
N LEU A 272 0.79 -14.56 36.53
CA LEU A 272 0.39 -13.61 35.49
C LEU A 272 1.38 -13.72 34.33
N MET A 273 0.89 -14.06 33.16
CA MET A 273 1.68 -14.24 31.94
C MET A 273 1.34 -13.14 30.95
N GLY A 274 2.28 -12.24 30.68
CA GLY A 274 2.10 -11.12 29.75
C GLY A 274 2.32 -11.49 28.27
N GLY A 275 2.00 -10.55 27.39
CA GLY A 275 2.11 -10.62 25.92
C GLY A 275 1.85 -9.23 25.30
N GLY A 276 2.23 -9.05 24.03
CA GLY A 276 2.03 -7.81 23.25
C GLY A 276 3.09 -6.73 23.46
N SER A 277 3.95 -6.87 24.47
CA SER A 277 4.96 -5.85 24.80
C SER A 277 6.37 -6.19 24.33
N HIS A 278 6.57 -7.41 23.81
CA HIS A 278 7.86 -7.94 23.34
C HIS A 278 8.98 -7.88 24.41
N ARG A 279 8.62 -7.92 25.70
CA ARG A 279 9.61 -7.88 26.78
C ARG A 279 10.32 -9.21 26.91
N VAL A 280 11.64 -9.15 26.84
CA VAL A 280 12.48 -10.32 27.12
C VAL A 280 12.68 -10.42 28.62
N MET A 281 12.26 -11.53 29.21
CA MET A 281 12.52 -11.84 30.61
C MET A 281 13.53 -12.97 30.71
N ALA A 282 14.64 -12.75 31.42
CA ALA A 282 15.73 -13.71 31.54
C ALA A 282 16.44 -13.63 32.90
N ASN A 283 17.08 -14.72 33.31
CA ASN A 283 18.00 -14.76 34.44
C ASN A 283 19.39 -14.21 34.06
N ASP A 284 20.20 -13.90 35.07
CA ASP A 284 21.59 -13.45 34.89
C ASP A 284 22.48 -14.49 34.17
N ASP A 285 22.14 -15.77 34.24
CA ASP A 285 22.86 -16.90 33.64
C ASP A 285 22.21 -17.46 32.37
N ASP A 286 21.05 -16.92 31.95
CA ASP A 286 20.44 -17.26 30.67
C ASP A 286 21.30 -16.72 29.52
N ILE A 287 21.54 -17.56 28.52
CA ILE A 287 22.28 -17.17 27.31
C ILE A 287 21.29 -16.87 26.21
N LEU A 288 21.10 -15.57 25.96
CA LEU A 288 20.28 -15.04 24.88
C LEU A 288 20.94 -15.23 23.50
N ARG A 289 20.16 -15.06 22.43
CA ARG A 289 20.62 -15.25 21.05
C ARG A 289 21.75 -14.28 20.70
N GLN A 290 22.68 -14.74 19.87
CA GLN A 290 23.86 -13.93 19.51
C GLN A 290 23.55 -12.80 18.53
N ASP A 291 22.51 -12.94 17.72
CA ASP A 291 22.01 -11.89 16.83
C ASP A 291 21.28 -10.77 17.61
N GLU A 292 20.91 -11.02 18.87
CA GLU A 292 20.28 -10.06 19.79
C GLU A 292 21.29 -9.29 20.67
N THR A 293 22.53 -9.09 20.21
CA THR A 293 23.58 -8.35 20.96
C THR A 293 23.22 -6.92 21.40
N GLN A 294 22.01 -6.43 21.11
CA GLN A 294 21.47 -5.17 21.60
C GLN A 294 19.96 -5.25 21.91
N ILE A 295 19.50 -6.22 22.73
CA ILE A 295 18.22 -5.99 23.44
C ILE A 295 18.40 -4.67 24.21
N PRO A 296 17.60 -3.64 23.91
CA PRO A 296 17.72 -2.38 24.64
C PRO A 296 17.56 -2.68 26.13
N PRO A 297 18.48 -2.23 27.02
CA PRO A 297 18.46 -2.62 28.43
C PRO A 297 17.12 -2.38 29.14
N GLN A 298 16.28 -1.48 28.61
CA GLN A 298 14.93 -1.27 29.09
C GLN A 298 13.97 -2.45 28.85
N LEU A 299 14.14 -3.24 27.79
CA LEU A 299 13.27 -4.37 27.46
C LEU A 299 13.61 -5.65 28.22
N LEU A 300 14.85 -5.75 28.73
CA LEU A 300 15.30 -6.89 29.52
C LEU A 300 14.79 -6.77 30.97
N GLN A 301 14.06 -7.77 31.44
CA GLN A 301 13.53 -7.85 32.81
C GLN A 301 13.97 -9.16 33.49
N PRO A 302 14.05 -9.21 34.83
CA PRO A 302 14.38 -10.44 35.55
C PRO A 302 13.23 -11.47 35.45
N TYR A 303 13.56 -12.74 35.30
CA TYR A 303 12.59 -13.84 35.20
C TYR A 303 12.49 -14.67 36.51
N PRO A 304 11.30 -14.90 37.09
CA PRO A 304 10.09 -14.09 37.00
C PRO A 304 10.21 -12.79 37.83
N GLN A 305 9.23 -11.90 37.71
CA GLN A 305 9.03 -10.82 38.69
C GLN A 305 8.03 -11.23 39.76
N GLU A 306 8.34 -10.89 41.02
CA GLU A 306 7.46 -11.18 42.16
C GLU A 306 6.68 -9.94 42.60
N PHE A 307 5.36 -10.09 42.75
CA PHE A 307 4.48 -9.09 43.33
C PHE A 307 3.70 -9.66 44.51
N GLN A 308 3.03 -8.78 45.26
CA GLN A 308 2.05 -9.16 46.27
C GLN A 308 0.66 -8.86 45.74
N ASP A 309 -0.21 -9.86 45.72
CA ASP A 309 -1.61 -9.75 45.33
C ASP A 309 -2.41 -8.95 46.39
N ALA A 310 -3.71 -8.72 46.15
CA ALA A 310 -4.58 -7.94 47.03
C ALA A 310 -4.78 -8.57 48.43
N ASP A 311 -4.54 -9.87 48.58
CA ASP A 311 -4.60 -10.62 49.84
C ASP A 311 -3.22 -10.76 50.52
N GLY A 312 -2.15 -10.33 49.85
CA GLY A 312 -0.77 -10.41 50.31
C GLY A 312 -0.10 -11.77 50.07
N ASN A 313 -0.59 -12.55 49.10
CA ASN A 313 0.09 -13.72 48.56
C ASN A 313 1.02 -13.32 47.42
N THR A 314 1.98 -14.19 47.09
CA THR A 314 2.90 -13.92 45.99
C THR A 314 2.26 -14.28 44.65
N ILE A 315 2.34 -13.38 43.69
CA ILE A 315 1.98 -13.61 42.29
C ILE A 315 3.24 -13.42 41.43
N TYR A 316 3.47 -14.36 40.51
CA TYR A 316 4.64 -14.35 39.63
C TYR A 316 4.27 -13.81 38.26
N LEU A 317 4.89 -12.70 37.85
CA LEU A 317 4.76 -12.14 36.51
C LEU A 317 5.87 -12.70 35.60
N ILE A 318 5.46 -13.31 34.50
CA ILE A 318 6.31 -13.86 33.44
C ILE A 318 5.92 -13.29 32.08
N ASN A 319 6.88 -13.23 31.15
CA ASN A 319 6.69 -12.86 29.76
C ASN A 319 7.86 -13.45 28.95
N THR A 320 7.76 -13.44 27.63
CA THR A 320 8.82 -13.88 26.72
C THR A 320 8.92 -12.93 25.52
N ASN A 321 9.98 -13.07 24.70
CA ASN A 321 10.07 -12.35 23.44
C ASN A 321 9.11 -12.92 22.37
N SER A 322 8.97 -12.21 21.25
CA SER A 322 8.15 -12.56 20.10
C SER A 322 8.84 -13.48 19.08
N ASN A 323 8.15 -13.77 17.96
CA ASN A 323 8.65 -14.37 16.73
C ASN A 323 9.26 -15.78 16.90
N TYR A 324 8.70 -16.60 17.80
CA TYR A 324 9.22 -17.95 18.13
C TYR A 324 10.68 -17.97 18.62
N ARG A 325 11.27 -16.82 18.97
CA ARG A 325 12.70 -16.72 19.25
C ARG A 325 13.13 -17.39 20.55
N TYR A 326 12.18 -17.52 21.48
CA TYR A 326 12.37 -18.12 22.79
C TYR A 326 11.18 -18.97 23.19
N LEU A 327 11.46 -20.11 23.81
CA LEU A 327 10.50 -20.81 24.66
C LEU A 327 10.92 -20.57 26.11
N SER A 328 10.01 -20.08 26.94
CA SER A 328 10.30 -19.79 28.34
C SER A 328 9.65 -20.82 29.26
N ARG A 329 10.33 -21.15 30.36
CA ARG A 329 9.89 -22.15 31.35
C ARG A 329 9.76 -21.52 32.72
N LEU A 330 8.60 -21.66 33.36
CA LEU A 330 8.45 -21.50 34.81
C LEU A 330 8.20 -22.86 35.45
N ALA A 331 9.12 -23.34 36.27
CA ALA A 331 8.92 -24.51 37.12
C ALA A 331 8.64 -24.03 38.55
N ILE A 332 7.43 -24.27 39.05
CA ILE A 332 6.96 -23.72 40.33
C ILE A 332 6.37 -24.83 41.22
N GLU A 333 6.73 -24.81 42.49
CA GLU A 333 6.18 -25.69 43.53
C GLU A 333 4.96 -25.04 44.19
N PHE A 334 3.87 -25.79 44.23
CA PHE A 334 2.63 -25.44 44.91
C PHE A 334 2.47 -26.21 46.22
N ASP A 335 2.00 -25.51 47.25
CA ASP A 335 1.60 -26.13 48.52
C ASP A 335 0.24 -26.86 48.40
N ALA A 336 -0.17 -27.56 49.46
CA ALA A 336 -1.44 -28.29 49.50
C ALA A 336 -2.70 -27.39 49.41
N ASN A 337 -2.55 -26.08 49.64
CA ASN A 337 -3.64 -25.11 49.47
C ASN A 337 -3.67 -24.52 48.06
N GLY A 338 -2.65 -24.80 47.23
CA GLY A 338 -2.54 -24.30 45.87
C GLY A 338 -1.76 -22.99 45.75
N ASN A 339 -1.05 -22.54 46.80
CA ASN A 339 -0.21 -21.34 46.70
C ASN A 339 1.15 -21.70 46.09
N GLY A 340 1.61 -20.91 45.12
CA GLY A 340 2.99 -20.96 44.64
C GLY A 340 3.97 -20.56 45.75
N ILE A 341 4.87 -21.47 46.14
CA ILE A 341 5.78 -21.26 47.29
C ILE A 341 7.25 -21.20 46.90
N ASN A 342 7.62 -21.69 45.72
CA ASN A 342 9.02 -21.74 45.29
C ASN A 342 9.14 -21.87 43.77
N VAL A 343 9.88 -20.97 43.14
CA VAL A 343 10.29 -21.08 41.72
C VAL A 343 11.63 -21.83 41.68
N LEU A 344 11.71 -22.87 40.85
CA LEU A 344 12.90 -23.72 40.76
C LEU A 344 13.99 -23.05 39.91
N ASP A 345 15.25 -23.32 40.26
CA ASP A 345 16.46 -22.71 39.68
C ASP A 345 16.62 -22.93 38.17
N ASP A 346 15.93 -23.91 37.59
CA ASP A 346 15.97 -24.22 36.17
C ASP A 346 14.86 -23.52 35.37
N SER A 347 14.08 -22.64 36.01
CA SER A 347 13.18 -21.70 35.33
C SER A 347 13.98 -20.62 34.61
N GLY A 348 13.56 -20.20 33.41
CA GLY A 348 14.28 -19.22 32.59
C GLY A 348 13.84 -19.24 31.13
N THR A 349 14.58 -18.52 30.28
CA THR A 349 14.29 -18.45 28.85
C THR A 349 15.29 -19.22 27.99
N PHE A 350 14.80 -19.92 26.98
CA PHE A 350 15.60 -20.80 26.13
C PHE A 350 15.52 -20.32 24.68
N ALA A 351 16.67 -19.89 24.15
CA ALA A 351 16.81 -19.49 22.76
C ALA A 351 16.52 -20.66 21.80
N THR A 352 15.79 -20.37 20.72
CA THR A 352 15.38 -21.36 19.72
C THR A 352 16.32 -21.44 18.52
N ASP A 353 17.35 -20.59 18.47
CA ASP A 353 18.39 -20.65 17.45
C ASP A 353 19.24 -21.92 17.59
N LEU A 354 20.01 -22.24 16.53
CA LEU A 354 20.90 -23.40 16.49
C LEU A 354 21.79 -23.50 17.74
N ALA A 355 22.36 -22.38 18.19
CA ALA A 355 23.22 -22.35 19.35
C ALA A 355 22.45 -22.59 20.66
N GLY A 356 21.22 -22.11 20.79
CA GLY A 356 20.33 -22.38 21.91
C GLY A 356 19.96 -23.87 22.00
N VAL A 357 19.59 -24.47 20.87
CA VAL A 357 19.28 -25.89 20.78
C VAL A 357 20.50 -26.76 21.09
N ASP A 358 21.69 -26.44 20.55
CA ASP A 358 22.97 -27.10 20.89
C ASP A 358 23.25 -27.09 22.40
N ARG A 359 23.12 -25.91 23.03
CA ARG A 359 23.31 -25.76 24.48
C ARG A 359 22.33 -26.62 25.29
N LEU A 360 21.07 -26.67 24.87
CA LEU A 360 20.03 -27.37 25.61
C LEU A 360 20.14 -28.90 25.50
N TYR A 361 20.49 -29.41 24.31
CA TYR A 361 20.65 -30.85 24.11
C TYR A 361 22.01 -31.39 24.58
N GLU A 362 23.01 -30.52 24.75
CA GLU A 362 24.41 -30.91 25.03
C GLU A 362 24.97 -31.93 24.01
N GLU A 363 24.51 -31.83 22.76
CA GLU A 363 24.92 -32.64 21.62
C GLU A 363 25.50 -31.69 20.58
N ASP A 364 26.76 -31.85 20.13
CA ASP A 364 27.44 -30.98 19.15
C ASP A 364 26.59 -30.72 17.87
N ILE A 365 25.62 -29.80 17.95
CA ILE A 365 24.68 -29.41 16.91
C ILE A 365 25.30 -28.21 16.22
N THR A 366 25.73 -28.45 14.98
CA THR A 366 26.51 -27.48 14.19
C THR A 366 25.79 -27.07 12.91
N GLU A 367 24.73 -27.79 12.54
CA GLU A 367 23.95 -27.57 11.32
C GLU A 367 22.44 -27.59 11.63
N PHE A 368 21.65 -26.77 10.95
CA PHE A 368 20.22 -26.62 11.23
C PHE A 368 19.40 -27.88 10.94
N ASP A 369 19.84 -28.74 10.01
CA ASP A 369 19.24 -30.06 9.78
C ASP A 369 19.24 -30.95 11.05
N GLN A 370 20.21 -30.75 11.94
CA GLN A 370 20.24 -31.45 13.23
C GLN A 370 19.17 -30.92 14.18
N VAL A 371 18.83 -29.62 14.10
CA VAL A 371 17.72 -29.01 14.84
C VAL A 371 16.38 -29.55 14.33
N LYS A 372 16.19 -29.59 13.00
CA LYS A 372 15.01 -30.22 12.36
C LYS A 372 14.77 -31.64 12.85
N ALA A 373 15.84 -32.42 13.03
CA ALA A 373 15.75 -33.80 13.53
C ALA A 373 15.33 -33.91 15.02
N LYS A 374 15.32 -32.80 15.77
CA LYS A 374 14.85 -32.71 17.17
C LYS A 374 13.44 -32.15 17.29
N ALA A 375 12.96 -31.43 16.28
CA ALA A 375 11.62 -30.86 16.20
C ALA A 375 10.56 -31.92 15.86
N ASP A 376 9.29 -31.54 16.00
CA ASP A 376 8.17 -32.36 15.51
C ASP A 376 8.23 -32.45 13.96
N PRO A 377 8.30 -33.67 13.38
CA PRO A 377 8.38 -33.82 11.93
C PRO A 377 7.16 -33.28 11.18
N GLU A 378 5.97 -33.31 11.79
CA GLU A 378 4.73 -32.80 11.20
C GLU A 378 4.75 -31.26 11.16
N LEU A 379 5.34 -30.61 12.17
CA LEU A 379 5.59 -29.17 12.20
C LEU A 379 6.63 -28.77 11.15
N VAL A 380 7.76 -29.49 11.09
CA VAL A 380 8.83 -29.24 10.10
C VAL A 380 8.26 -29.30 8.68
N GLU A 381 7.42 -30.28 8.36
CA GLU A 381 6.81 -30.39 7.03
C GLU A 381 5.87 -29.20 6.71
N ILE A 382 5.12 -28.68 7.68
CA ILE A 382 4.28 -27.48 7.50
C ILE A 382 5.17 -26.26 7.19
N VAL A 383 6.18 -26.01 8.02
CA VAL A 383 7.07 -24.86 7.90
C VAL A 383 7.87 -24.90 6.60
N GLU A 384 8.41 -26.07 6.23
CA GLU A 384 9.11 -26.23 4.94
C GLU A 384 8.15 -26.05 3.75
N GLY A 385 6.89 -26.48 3.86
CA GLY A 385 5.87 -26.25 2.83
C GLY A 385 5.64 -24.75 2.58
N VAL A 386 5.49 -23.98 3.66
CA VAL A 386 5.38 -22.51 3.60
C VAL A 386 6.65 -21.90 3.01
N GLY A 387 7.83 -22.27 3.52
CA GLY A 387 9.12 -21.74 3.08
C GLY A 387 9.40 -22.01 1.60
N ASN A 388 9.11 -23.21 1.11
CA ASN A 388 9.29 -23.55 -0.31
C ASN A 388 8.40 -22.71 -1.23
N PHE A 389 7.16 -22.45 -0.82
CA PHE A 389 6.23 -21.62 -1.58
C PHE A 389 6.68 -20.16 -1.60
N ILE A 390 6.95 -19.59 -0.42
CA ILE A 390 7.50 -18.24 -0.25
C ILE A 390 8.76 -18.08 -1.11
N ASN A 391 9.74 -18.97 -0.97
CA ASN A 391 11.01 -18.88 -1.70
C ASN A 391 10.83 -19.01 -3.22
N THR A 392 9.82 -19.74 -3.71
CA THR A 392 9.56 -19.79 -5.15
C THR A 392 9.16 -18.42 -5.68
N LEU A 393 8.19 -17.77 -5.04
CA LEU A 393 7.71 -16.45 -5.44
C LEU A 393 8.76 -15.36 -5.17
N ASP A 394 9.43 -15.43 -4.04
CA ASP A 394 10.40 -14.42 -3.59
C ASP A 394 11.69 -14.43 -4.41
N SER A 395 11.96 -15.51 -5.15
CA SER A 395 13.09 -15.61 -6.09
C SER A 395 12.87 -14.88 -7.42
N GLU A 396 11.63 -14.50 -7.73
CA GLU A 396 11.26 -13.84 -8.98
C GLU A 396 11.27 -12.32 -8.77
N ILE A 397 12.40 -11.65 -9.06
CA ILE A 397 12.57 -10.20 -8.84
C ILE A 397 12.08 -9.39 -10.03
N TYR A 398 11.24 -8.38 -9.76
CA TYR A 398 10.65 -7.50 -10.77
C TYR A 398 11.02 -6.02 -10.59
N GLY A 399 11.61 -5.64 -9.46
CA GLY A 399 12.12 -4.28 -9.28
C GLY A 399 12.89 -4.10 -7.98
N ASN A 400 13.11 -2.84 -7.61
CA ASN A 400 13.78 -2.43 -6.38
C ASN A 400 13.19 -1.12 -5.85
N SER A 401 13.08 -0.99 -4.53
CA SER A 401 12.66 0.22 -3.82
C SER A 401 13.61 0.52 -2.67
N GLN A 402 13.99 1.80 -2.53
CA GLN A 402 14.76 2.32 -1.40
C GLN A 402 13.87 2.73 -0.21
N VAL A 403 12.56 2.72 -0.41
CA VAL A 403 11.56 3.20 0.56
C VAL A 403 10.51 2.14 0.85
N TYR A 404 9.84 2.28 1.98
CA TYR A 404 8.62 1.54 2.30
C TYR A 404 7.49 1.99 1.35
N LEU A 405 6.73 1.04 0.81
CA LEU A 405 5.57 1.33 -0.03
C LEU A 405 4.29 1.06 0.75
N ASN A 406 3.58 2.13 1.12
CA ASN A 406 2.48 2.11 2.06
C ASN A 406 1.20 1.53 1.46
N GLY A 407 0.86 0.30 1.86
CA GLY A 407 -0.40 -0.37 1.52
C GLY A 407 -1.31 -0.57 2.73
N LEU A 408 -1.05 0.12 3.85
CA LEU A 408 -1.80 -0.04 5.08
C LEU A 408 -3.26 0.39 4.88
N ARG A 409 -4.19 -0.38 5.43
CA ARG A 409 -5.64 -0.21 5.20
C ARG A 409 -6.14 1.17 5.64
N GLU A 410 -5.62 1.65 6.76
CA GLU A 410 -5.94 2.94 7.35
C GLU A 410 -5.48 4.10 6.47
N ALA A 411 -4.39 3.94 5.72
CA ALA A 411 -3.87 4.97 4.83
C ALA A 411 -4.48 4.87 3.43
N VAL A 412 -4.29 3.74 2.74
CA VAL A 412 -4.66 3.54 1.33
C VAL A 412 -6.16 3.72 1.02
N ARG A 413 -7.01 3.77 2.06
CA ARG A 413 -8.46 4.00 1.96
C ARG A 413 -8.94 5.34 2.49
N THR A 414 -8.05 6.21 2.94
CA THR A 414 -8.41 7.49 3.55
C THR A 414 -7.55 8.67 3.11
N GLU A 415 -6.37 8.42 2.53
CA GLU A 415 -5.39 9.41 2.09
C GLU A 415 -4.59 8.92 0.87
N GLU A 416 -3.74 9.78 0.32
CA GLU A 416 -2.77 9.41 -0.71
C GLU A 416 -1.75 8.42 -0.14
N THR A 417 -1.27 7.49 -0.98
CA THR A 417 -0.14 6.64 -0.58
C THR A 417 0.80 6.46 -1.77
N ASN A 418 2.09 6.32 -1.48
CA ASN A 418 3.09 6.10 -2.53
C ASN A 418 2.86 4.78 -3.29
N LEU A 419 2.36 3.71 -2.65
CA LEU A 419 1.99 2.47 -3.34
C LEU A 419 0.71 2.63 -4.19
N GLY A 420 -0.26 3.42 -3.71
CA GLY A 420 -1.44 3.80 -4.47
C GLY A 420 -1.06 4.53 -5.77
N ASN A 421 -0.20 5.53 -5.66
CA ASN A 421 0.34 6.28 -6.79
C ASN A 421 1.11 5.37 -7.77
N LEU A 422 2.08 4.61 -7.26
CA LEU A 422 2.92 3.72 -8.05
C LEU A 422 2.08 2.72 -8.87
N THR A 423 1.08 2.09 -8.25
CA THR A 423 0.23 1.11 -8.95
C THR A 423 -0.74 1.75 -9.93
N ALA A 424 -1.24 2.95 -9.67
CA ALA A 424 -2.05 3.70 -10.63
C ALA A 424 -1.21 4.15 -11.84
N ASP A 425 0.00 4.64 -11.62
CA ASP A 425 0.94 5.02 -12.70
C ASP A 425 1.35 3.80 -13.53
N ALA A 426 1.61 2.66 -12.88
CA ALA A 426 1.88 1.39 -13.55
C ALA A 426 0.74 0.94 -14.47
N ASN A 427 -0.51 1.02 -14.01
CA ASN A 427 -1.69 0.68 -14.82
C ASN A 427 -1.80 1.57 -16.07
N ARG A 428 -1.51 2.88 -15.95
CA ARG A 428 -1.50 3.81 -17.09
C ARG A 428 -0.46 3.41 -18.12
N TRP A 429 0.80 3.33 -17.69
CA TRP A 429 1.92 2.97 -18.56
C TRP A 429 1.69 1.62 -19.24
N TYR A 430 1.15 0.65 -18.51
CA TYR A 430 0.88 -0.68 -19.03
C TYR A 430 -0.20 -0.67 -20.12
N ALA A 431 -1.28 0.09 -19.94
CA ALA A 431 -2.31 0.27 -20.97
C ALA A 431 -1.76 0.95 -22.24
N GLU A 432 -0.83 1.89 -22.11
CA GLU A 432 -0.15 2.52 -23.26
C GLU A 432 0.67 1.53 -24.09
N GLN A 433 1.14 0.42 -23.49
CA GLN A 433 1.86 -0.64 -24.22
C GLN A 433 0.96 -1.43 -25.19
N TYR A 434 -0.36 -1.27 -25.08
CA TYR A 434 -1.36 -1.76 -26.05
C TYR A 434 -1.63 -0.76 -27.18
N GLY A 435 -0.91 0.36 -27.23
CA GLY A 435 -1.08 1.41 -28.24
C GLY A 435 -2.31 2.30 -27.99
N LEU A 436 -2.77 2.36 -26.75
CA LEU A 436 -3.86 3.23 -26.30
C LEU A 436 -3.29 4.54 -25.75
N GLU A 437 -4.02 5.64 -25.94
CA GLU A 437 -3.69 6.94 -25.35
C GLU A 437 -4.53 7.11 -24.08
N ILE A 438 -3.88 7.32 -22.93
CA ILE A 438 -4.53 7.29 -21.62
C ILE A 438 -4.35 8.65 -20.92
N ASP A 439 -5.47 9.30 -20.60
CA ASP A 439 -5.46 10.58 -19.89
C ASP A 439 -5.28 10.38 -18.39
N ILE A 440 -6.01 9.44 -17.78
CA ILE A 440 -6.05 9.24 -16.32
C ILE A 440 -6.08 7.76 -15.92
N SER A 441 -5.65 7.46 -14.69
CA SER A 441 -5.68 6.11 -14.09
C SER A 441 -6.34 6.11 -12.73
N VAL A 442 -7.18 5.11 -12.48
CA VAL A 442 -7.96 4.99 -11.25
C VAL A 442 -7.88 3.57 -10.69
N LYS A 443 -7.66 3.50 -9.37
CA LYS A 443 -7.72 2.27 -8.57
C LYS A 443 -8.43 2.55 -7.25
N ASN A 444 -9.08 1.55 -6.66
CA ASN A 444 -9.67 1.69 -5.33
C ASN A 444 -8.70 1.18 -4.26
N GLY A 445 -8.64 1.84 -3.10
CA GLY A 445 -7.85 1.40 -1.95
C GLY A 445 -8.28 0.04 -1.39
N GLY A 446 -9.50 -0.41 -1.71
CA GLY A 446 -9.96 -1.77 -1.39
C GLY A 446 -9.19 -2.89 -2.11
N GLY A 447 -8.63 -2.59 -3.28
CA GLY A 447 -7.85 -3.50 -4.13
C GLY A 447 -6.38 -3.63 -3.71
N ILE A 448 -5.85 -2.69 -2.92
CA ILE A 448 -4.52 -2.78 -2.31
C ILE A 448 -4.68 -3.40 -0.92
N ARG A 449 -4.00 -4.51 -0.68
CA ARG A 449 -4.27 -5.43 0.45
C ARG A 449 -3.16 -5.47 1.49
N ASP A 450 -1.98 -5.01 1.12
CA ASP A 450 -0.76 -5.10 1.93
C ASP A 450 0.28 -4.11 1.41
N GLN A 451 1.18 -3.69 2.28
CA GLN A 451 2.38 -2.91 1.95
C GLN A 451 3.43 -3.73 1.18
N ILE A 452 4.40 -3.05 0.56
CA ILE A 452 5.65 -3.66 0.09
C ILE A 452 6.80 -3.10 0.94
N GLY A 453 7.49 -3.99 1.66
CA GLY A 453 8.35 -3.63 2.79
C GLY A 453 7.79 -4.18 4.10
N VAL A 454 8.39 -3.77 5.21
CA VAL A 454 7.93 -4.19 6.55
C VAL A 454 7.64 -2.98 7.41
N SER A 455 6.54 -3.05 8.17
CA SER A 455 6.20 -2.08 9.18
C SER A 455 5.90 -2.78 10.50
N PHE A 456 6.45 -2.30 11.62
CA PHE A 456 6.20 -2.87 12.94
C PHE A 456 6.44 -1.83 14.04
N ILE A 457 5.84 -2.04 15.21
CA ILE A 457 6.18 -1.28 16.42
C ILE A 457 7.34 -1.99 17.11
N ALA A 458 8.47 -1.31 17.23
CA ALA A 458 9.61 -1.88 17.97
C ALA A 458 9.24 -2.04 19.45
N GLY A 459 9.60 -3.17 20.06
CA GLY A 459 9.27 -3.46 21.46
C GLY A 459 9.60 -2.30 22.40
N GLY A 460 8.61 -1.84 23.17
CA GLY A 460 8.71 -0.71 24.09
C GLY A 460 8.78 0.69 23.47
N GLY A 461 8.45 0.83 22.18
CA GLY A 461 8.16 2.10 21.52
C GLY A 461 6.68 2.25 21.18
N ASP A 462 6.30 3.44 20.70
CA ASP A 462 4.97 3.80 20.19
C ASP A 462 5.02 4.31 18.73
N GLU A 463 6.21 4.28 18.12
CA GLU A 463 6.44 4.71 16.74
C GLU A 463 6.46 3.51 15.78
N LEU A 464 5.74 3.64 14.67
CA LEU A 464 5.75 2.71 13.56
C LEU A 464 7.09 2.81 12.82
N VAL A 465 7.87 1.73 12.85
CA VAL A 465 9.10 1.60 12.06
C VAL A 465 8.70 1.07 10.69
N GLN A 466 9.11 1.76 9.62
CA GLN A 466 8.85 1.37 8.23
C GLN A 466 10.17 1.20 7.49
N LEU A 467 10.37 0.05 6.86
CA LEU A 467 11.59 -0.30 6.14
C LEU A 467 11.25 -0.78 4.72
N PRO A 468 12.16 -0.59 3.74
CA PRO A 468 11.99 -1.12 2.38
C PRO A 468 11.89 -2.67 2.37
N PRO A 469 11.63 -3.30 1.21
CA PRO A 469 11.64 -4.75 1.08
C PRO A 469 12.91 -5.37 1.67
N GLN A 470 12.74 -6.41 2.50
CA GLN A 470 13.86 -7.05 3.18
C GLN A 470 14.51 -8.11 2.28
N ALA A 471 15.82 -8.27 2.41
CA ALA A 471 16.58 -9.31 1.71
C ALA A 471 16.12 -10.73 2.12
N ASN A 472 16.17 -11.66 1.17
CA ASN A 472 16.04 -13.10 1.43
C ASN A 472 17.27 -13.84 0.85
N PRO A 473 18.28 -14.12 1.69
CA PRO A 473 19.52 -14.76 1.26
C PRO A 473 19.35 -16.18 0.70
N GLU A 474 18.28 -16.90 1.06
CA GLU A 474 18.04 -18.27 0.61
C GLU A 474 17.81 -18.34 -0.90
N VAL A 475 17.20 -17.29 -1.45
CA VAL A 475 16.85 -17.18 -2.87
C VAL A 475 17.65 -16.12 -3.61
N GLY A 476 18.51 -15.39 -2.90
CA GLY A 476 19.37 -14.36 -3.47
C GLY A 476 18.68 -13.02 -3.71
N LYS A 477 17.54 -12.76 -3.06
CA LYS A 477 16.88 -11.45 -3.02
C LYS A 477 17.70 -10.49 -2.16
N GLU A 478 18.08 -9.35 -2.69
CA GLU A 478 18.82 -8.32 -1.97
C GLU A 478 17.88 -7.33 -1.25
N ASP A 479 18.43 -6.47 -0.38
CA ASP A 479 17.65 -5.45 0.31
C ASP A 479 17.10 -4.43 -0.71
N GLY A 480 15.83 -4.08 -0.55
CA GLY A 480 15.08 -3.24 -1.48
C GLY A 480 14.48 -3.97 -2.68
N ASP A 481 14.90 -5.21 -3.00
CA ASP A 481 14.33 -5.93 -4.14
C ASP A 481 12.84 -6.21 -3.95
N ILE A 482 12.04 -5.93 -4.98
CA ILE A 482 10.62 -6.24 -5.06
C ILE A 482 10.46 -7.52 -5.87
N SER A 483 9.97 -8.55 -5.21
CA SER A 483 9.71 -9.87 -5.79
C SER A 483 8.25 -10.03 -6.23
N ARG A 484 7.95 -11.14 -6.93
CA ARG A 484 6.58 -11.59 -7.17
C ARG A 484 5.78 -11.74 -5.89
N LEU A 485 6.40 -12.24 -4.81
CA LEU A 485 5.75 -12.43 -3.53
C LEU A 485 5.23 -11.09 -2.99
N ASP A 486 6.04 -10.05 -3.07
CA ASP A 486 5.67 -8.70 -2.61
C ASP A 486 4.47 -8.16 -3.41
N ILE A 487 4.52 -8.25 -4.75
CA ILE A 487 3.44 -7.81 -5.64
C ILE A 487 2.14 -8.60 -5.40
N ALA A 488 2.23 -9.92 -5.31
CA ALA A 488 1.07 -10.79 -5.12
C ALA A 488 0.40 -10.56 -3.77
N ASN A 489 1.18 -10.29 -2.72
CA ASN A 489 0.65 -9.96 -1.39
C ASN A 489 -0.11 -8.63 -1.39
N SER A 490 0.43 -7.61 -2.04
CA SER A 490 -0.20 -6.29 -2.13
C SER A 490 -1.43 -6.28 -3.04
N LEU A 491 -1.43 -7.02 -4.15
CA LEU A 491 -2.46 -7.00 -5.20
C LEU A 491 -3.16 -8.37 -5.37
N ARG A 492 -3.68 -8.92 -4.27
CA ARG A 492 -4.13 -10.33 -4.19
C ARG A 492 -5.22 -10.78 -5.16
N PHE A 493 -6.01 -9.84 -5.68
CA PHE A 493 -7.11 -10.17 -6.58
C PHE A 493 -6.65 -10.34 -8.03
N ASP A 494 -5.49 -9.78 -8.39
CA ASP A 494 -4.98 -9.69 -9.75
C ASP A 494 -6.07 -9.30 -10.77
N ASN A 495 -6.79 -8.21 -10.48
CA ASN A 495 -7.90 -7.79 -11.33
C ASN A 495 -7.42 -7.48 -12.75
N ASP A 496 -8.19 -7.92 -13.75
CA ASP A 496 -8.04 -7.48 -15.13
C ASP A 496 -8.10 -5.95 -15.22
N ILE A 497 -7.27 -5.36 -16.07
CA ILE A 497 -7.28 -3.93 -16.36
C ILE A 497 -8.21 -3.64 -17.55
N SER A 498 -9.05 -2.62 -17.41
CA SER A 498 -9.91 -2.10 -18.46
C SER A 498 -9.62 -0.64 -18.78
N VAL A 499 -9.92 -0.23 -20.01
CA VAL A 499 -9.87 1.15 -20.49
C VAL A 499 -11.28 1.57 -20.89
N VAL A 500 -11.71 2.74 -20.44
CA VAL A 500 -13.03 3.31 -20.69
C VAL A 500 -12.92 4.77 -21.11
N GLU A 501 -13.92 5.26 -21.84
CA GLU A 501 -14.12 6.68 -22.09
C GLU A 501 -15.03 7.28 -20.99
N ILE A 502 -14.68 8.46 -20.50
CA ILE A 502 -15.44 9.18 -19.47
C ILE A 502 -15.51 10.67 -19.79
N SER A 503 -16.63 11.34 -19.50
CA SER A 503 -16.75 12.78 -19.72
C SER A 503 -16.20 13.61 -18.56
N ALA A 504 -15.91 14.90 -18.77
CA ALA A 504 -15.49 15.82 -17.71
C ALA A 504 -16.46 15.83 -16.51
N ALA A 505 -17.77 15.83 -16.77
CA ALA A 505 -18.77 15.69 -15.71
C ALA A 505 -18.70 14.33 -14.99
N GLY A 506 -18.44 13.25 -15.73
CA GLY A 506 -18.22 11.93 -15.14
C GLY A 506 -16.97 11.86 -14.27
N ILE A 507 -15.88 12.52 -14.65
CA ILE A 507 -14.66 12.64 -13.83
C ILE A 507 -14.98 13.33 -12.50
N LYS A 508 -15.75 14.43 -12.53
CA LYS A 508 -16.19 15.11 -11.30
C LYS A 508 -17.01 14.17 -10.40
N ASP A 509 -18.04 13.53 -10.94
CA ASP A 509 -18.92 12.63 -10.17
C ASP A 509 -18.16 11.38 -9.65
N LEU A 510 -17.16 10.90 -10.40
CA LEU A 510 -16.26 9.82 -9.99
C LEU A 510 -15.36 10.27 -8.83
N ALA A 511 -14.76 11.45 -8.90
CA ALA A 511 -13.94 12.00 -7.82
C ALA A 511 -14.76 12.24 -6.55
N GLU A 512 -15.98 12.75 -6.67
CA GLU A 512 -16.93 12.85 -5.55
C GLU A 512 -17.21 11.47 -4.91
N HIS A 513 -17.31 10.41 -5.73
CA HIS A 513 -17.50 9.04 -5.22
C HIS A 513 -16.29 8.54 -4.44
N PHE A 514 -15.06 8.81 -4.86
CA PHE A 514 -13.86 8.40 -4.10
C PHE A 514 -13.94 8.83 -2.64
N VAL A 515 -14.34 10.08 -2.41
CA VAL A 515 -14.33 10.68 -1.08
C VAL A 515 -15.70 10.68 -0.39
N ALA A 516 -16.77 10.15 -1.00
CA ALA A 516 -18.14 10.25 -0.47
C ALA A 516 -18.33 9.63 0.93
N GLN A 517 -17.59 8.54 1.24
CA GLN A 517 -17.65 7.87 2.54
C GLN A 517 -16.53 8.31 3.51
N TRP A 518 -15.67 9.24 3.10
CA TRP A 518 -14.60 9.71 3.96
C TRP A 518 -15.17 10.33 5.24
N ALA A 519 -14.67 9.84 6.37
CA ALA A 519 -14.88 10.36 7.71
C ALA A 519 -13.77 9.83 8.63
N PRO A 520 -13.42 10.52 9.74
CA PRO A 520 -12.41 10.04 10.67
C PRO A 520 -12.68 8.59 11.14
N GLY A 521 -11.70 7.70 10.94
CA GLY A 521 -11.77 6.29 11.32
C GLY A 521 -12.57 5.38 10.38
N VAL A 522 -13.13 5.89 9.28
CA VAL A 522 -13.86 5.10 8.28
C VAL A 522 -12.94 4.70 7.13
N THR A 523 -12.72 3.39 6.94
CA THR A 523 -11.82 2.82 5.91
C THR A 523 -12.58 2.17 4.74
N ALA A 524 -13.43 2.95 4.08
CA ALA A 524 -14.26 2.48 2.97
C ALA A 524 -13.39 2.09 1.76
N GLY A 525 -13.62 0.90 1.18
CA GLY A 525 -12.81 0.39 0.06
C GLY A 525 -12.88 1.24 -1.22
N GLN A 526 -13.93 2.05 -1.38
CA GLN A 526 -14.19 2.83 -2.59
C GLN A 526 -13.23 4.01 -2.81
N PHE A 527 -12.46 4.42 -1.79
CA PHE A 527 -11.53 5.53 -1.88
C PHE A 527 -10.56 5.35 -3.05
N GLY A 528 -10.40 6.38 -3.87
CA GLY A 528 -9.66 6.30 -5.13
C GLY A 528 -8.19 6.68 -4.96
N GLN A 529 -7.30 5.78 -5.39
CA GLN A 529 -5.89 6.04 -5.68
C GLN A 529 -5.75 6.36 -7.18
N ILE A 530 -4.84 7.27 -7.52
CA ILE A 530 -4.91 7.98 -8.82
C ILE A 530 -3.56 8.11 -9.52
N GLY A 531 -3.60 8.12 -10.86
CA GLY A 531 -2.46 8.37 -11.72
C GLY A 531 -2.80 9.37 -12.81
N ASN A 532 -1.86 10.28 -13.09
CA ASN A 532 -1.95 11.32 -14.11
C ASN A 532 -3.13 12.33 -13.99
N PHE A 533 -3.77 12.41 -12.81
CA PHE A 533 -4.58 13.55 -12.41
C PHE A 533 -4.44 13.79 -10.92
N VAL A 534 -4.87 14.98 -10.48
CA VAL A 534 -4.78 15.45 -9.11
C VAL A 534 -6.08 16.15 -8.71
N PHE A 535 -6.45 16.09 -7.44
CA PHE A 535 -7.64 16.78 -6.94
C PHE A 535 -7.48 17.23 -5.48
N SER A 536 -8.24 18.26 -5.11
CA SER A 536 -8.39 18.70 -3.73
C SER A 536 -9.86 18.69 -3.31
N TYR A 537 -10.15 18.28 -2.08
CA TYR A 537 -11.53 18.13 -1.58
C TYR A 537 -11.72 18.65 -0.16
N ASP A 538 -12.90 19.21 0.09
CA ASP A 538 -13.42 19.57 1.41
C ASP A 538 -14.33 18.43 1.91
N PRO A 539 -13.91 17.62 2.87
CA PRO A 539 -14.71 16.50 3.37
C PRO A 539 -15.97 16.93 4.14
N ASP A 540 -16.06 18.18 4.59
CA ASP A 540 -17.25 18.71 5.27
C ASP A 540 -18.38 19.03 4.27
N GLY A 541 -18.09 18.94 2.98
CA GLY A 541 -19.07 18.99 1.90
C GLY A 541 -20.09 17.84 1.92
N THR A 542 -21.24 18.11 1.32
CA THR A 542 -22.28 17.16 0.92
C THR A 542 -21.67 16.07 0.03
N PRO A 543 -21.70 14.79 0.45
CA PRO A 543 -21.25 13.69 -0.38
C PRO A 543 -22.23 13.43 -1.54
N ILE A 544 -21.72 12.95 -2.67
CA ILE A 544 -22.56 12.48 -3.78
C ILE A 544 -23.37 11.24 -3.36
N GLU A 545 -24.63 11.16 -3.80
CA GLU A 545 -25.47 9.99 -3.64
C GLU A 545 -26.02 9.56 -5.01
N PHE A 546 -25.84 8.28 -5.33
CA PHE A 546 -26.36 7.70 -6.57
C PHE A 546 -27.74 7.04 -6.40
N GLU A 547 -28.55 7.13 -7.45
CA GLU A 547 -29.69 6.26 -7.65
C GLU A 547 -29.16 4.86 -7.95
N ARG A 548 -29.71 3.85 -7.27
CA ARG A 548 -29.28 2.47 -7.43
C ARG A 548 -30.41 1.58 -7.93
N ASP A 549 -30.06 0.65 -8.81
CA ASP A 549 -30.99 -0.35 -9.32
C ASP A 549 -31.21 -1.52 -8.34
N ALA A 550 -31.92 -2.56 -8.79
CA ALA A 550 -32.21 -3.73 -7.96
C ALA A 550 -30.96 -4.54 -7.57
N ASN A 551 -29.84 -4.36 -8.27
CA ASN A 551 -28.55 -5.00 -8.01
C ASN A 551 -27.59 -4.06 -7.28
N SER A 552 -28.07 -2.91 -6.78
CA SER A 552 -27.26 -1.86 -6.15
C SER A 552 -26.25 -1.16 -7.07
N GLN A 553 -26.33 -1.36 -8.39
CA GLN A 553 -25.51 -0.62 -9.35
C GLN A 553 -26.01 0.82 -9.44
N ALA A 554 -25.08 1.76 -9.48
CA ALA A 554 -25.41 3.17 -9.69
C ALA A 554 -25.93 3.38 -11.12
N ILE A 555 -27.06 4.08 -11.26
CA ILE A 555 -27.74 4.33 -12.54
C ILE A 555 -28.04 5.81 -12.80
N GLY A 556 -27.67 6.68 -11.86
CA GLY A 556 -27.84 8.13 -11.95
C GLY A 556 -27.47 8.82 -10.64
N VAL A 557 -27.48 10.15 -10.64
CA VAL A 557 -27.19 10.97 -9.46
C VAL A 557 -28.51 11.42 -8.82
N VAL A 558 -28.65 11.21 -7.51
CA VAL A 558 -29.78 11.70 -6.69
C VAL A 558 -29.39 13.01 -6.03
N THR A 559 -28.24 13.01 -5.35
CA THR A 559 -27.69 14.16 -4.64
C THR A 559 -26.32 14.43 -5.25
N PRO A 560 -26.13 15.56 -5.98
CA PRO A 560 -24.81 15.97 -6.42
C PRO A 560 -23.90 16.22 -5.22
N GLY A 561 -22.64 15.79 -5.32
CA GLY A 561 -21.62 16.11 -4.31
C GLY A 561 -21.10 17.54 -4.45
N ASP A 562 -20.58 18.08 -3.35
CA ASP A 562 -19.85 19.36 -3.30
C ASP A 562 -18.51 19.26 -2.56
N ARG A 563 -17.99 18.04 -2.36
CA ARG A 563 -16.70 17.83 -1.67
C ARG A 563 -15.54 18.21 -2.57
N ILE A 564 -15.58 17.90 -3.86
CA ILE A 564 -14.49 18.20 -4.77
C ILE A 564 -14.40 19.70 -5.03
N GLN A 565 -13.24 20.29 -4.72
CA GLN A 565 -12.96 21.70 -4.97
C GLN A 565 -12.20 21.92 -6.27
N ASN A 566 -11.15 21.14 -6.53
CA ASN A 566 -10.34 21.31 -7.72
C ASN A 566 -9.96 19.94 -8.30
N ILE A 567 -9.89 19.86 -9.63
CA ILE A 567 -9.37 18.71 -10.39
C ILE A 567 -8.51 19.25 -11.51
N ALA A 568 -7.31 18.70 -11.70
CA ALA A 568 -6.49 18.93 -12.87
C ALA A 568 -5.93 17.63 -13.43
N ILE A 569 -5.86 17.53 -14.76
CA ILE A 569 -5.16 16.44 -15.46
C ILE A 569 -3.73 16.90 -15.76
N LEU A 570 -2.76 16.03 -15.50
CA LEU A 570 -1.36 16.29 -15.79
C LEU A 570 -1.08 15.91 -17.25
N ARG A 571 -0.56 16.86 -18.04
CA ARG A 571 -0.21 16.65 -19.45
C ARG A 571 1.27 16.32 -19.57
N ASP A 572 1.63 15.56 -20.60
CA ASP A 572 3.01 15.09 -20.82
C ASP A 572 4.02 16.24 -21.04
N ASP A 573 3.53 17.43 -21.43
CA ASP A 573 4.32 18.66 -21.57
C ASP A 573 4.57 19.40 -20.24
N GLY A 574 4.09 18.84 -19.12
CA GLY A 574 4.21 19.39 -17.78
C GLY A 574 3.13 20.41 -17.41
N THR A 575 2.15 20.65 -18.28
CA THR A 575 1.02 21.55 -17.99
C THR A 575 -0.10 20.84 -17.22
N LYS A 576 -0.92 21.64 -16.52
CA LYS A 576 -2.14 21.19 -15.82
C LYS A 576 -3.36 21.64 -16.62
N GLU A 577 -4.17 20.70 -17.11
CA GLU A 577 -5.49 21.02 -17.62
C GLU A 577 -6.48 21.05 -16.47
N ILE A 578 -6.97 22.25 -16.12
CA ILE A 578 -7.93 22.44 -15.03
C ILE A 578 -9.31 21.96 -15.48
N ILE A 579 -9.83 20.92 -14.84
CA ILE A 579 -11.16 20.35 -15.12
C ILE A 579 -12.21 20.94 -14.20
N VAL A 580 -11.89 21.06 -12.90
CA VAL A 580 -12.75 21.64 -11.88
C VAL A 580 -11.93 22.67 -11.11
N GLN A 581 -12.54 23.83 -10.84
CA GLN A 581 -11.98 24.86 -9.97
C GLN A 581 -13.08 25.43 -9.08
N ASN A 582 -12.82 25.51 -7.77
CA ASN A 582 -13.79 25.94 -6.76
C ASN A 582 -15.17 25.23 -6.88
N GLY A 583 -15.15 23.93 -7.17
CA GLY A 583 -16.33 23.07 -7.32
C GLY A 583 -17.05 23.19 -8.68
N GLU A 584 -16.60 24.06 -9.57
CA GLU A 584 -17.22 24.32 -10.89
C GLU A 584 -16.36 23.78 -12.04
N LEU A 585 -17.01 23.20 -13.05
CA LEU A 585 -16.33 22.72 -14.26
C LEU A 585 -15.76 23.90 -15.05
N GLN A 586 -14.50 23.77 -15.50
CA GLN A 586 -13.81 24.77 -16.32
C GLN A 586 -13.76 24.39 -17.81
N VAL A 587 -14.07 23.13 -18.12
CA VAL A 587 -14.14 22.58 -19.48
C VAL A 587 -15.58 22.21 -19.86
N ASP A 588 -15.83 21.85 -21.13
CA ASP A 588 -17.15 21.36 -21.54
C ASP A 588 -17.48 20.05 -20.80
N ALA A 589 -18.67 19.98 -20.20
CA ALA A 589 -19.11 18.83 -19.41
C ALA A 589 -19.12 17.50 -20.18
N GLY A 590 -19.24 17.57 -21.51
CA GLY A 590 -19.23 16.44 -22.43
C GLY A 590 -17.88 16.15 -23.07
N GLN A 591 -16.82 16.92 -22.76
CA GLN A 591 -15.45 16.60 -23.20
C GLN A 591 -15.07 15.22 -22.68
N ILE A 592 -14.58 14.35 -23.58
CA ILE A 592 -14.27 12.95 -23.31
C ILE A 592 -12.79 12.77 -23.05
N TYR A 593 -12.47 11.93 -22.08
CA TYR A 593 -11.14 11.49 -21.70
C TYR A 593 -11.09 9.97 -21.66
N THR A 594 -9.90 9.41 -21.85
CA THR A 594 -9.63 7.98 -21.76
C THR A 594 -9.07 7.65 -20.39
N MET A 595 -9.70 6.72 -19.68
CA MET A 595 -9.34 6.31 -18.33
C MET A 595 -9.00 4.83 -18.30
N VAL A 596 -7.87 4.49 -17.70
CA VAL A 596 -7.57 3.11 -17.29
C VAL A 596 -8.11 2.87 -15.88
N ILE A 597 -8.70 1.70 -15.66
CA ILE A 597 -9.38 1.33 -14.40
C ILE A 597 -9.39 -0.19 -14.23
N LEU A 598 -9.47 -0.67 -12.99
CA LEU A 598 -9.70 -2.10 -12.74
C LEU A 598 -11.08 -2.54 -13.26
N SER A 599 -11.16 -3.72 -13.88
CA SER A 599 -12.41 -4.23 -14.47
C SER A 599 -13.50 -4.44 -13.42
N PHE A 600 -13.14 -4.84 -12.20
CA PHE A 600 -14.04 -4.87 -11.04
C PHE A 600 -14.80 -3.55 -10.84
N LEU A 601 -14.12 -2.42 -10.98
CA LEU A 601 -14.71 -1.09 -10.83
C LEU A 601 -15.48 -0.65 -12.08
N ALA A 602 -14.98 -0.99 -13.27
CA ALA A 602 -15.68 -0.76 -14.54
C ALA A 602 -17.05 -1.46 -14.57
N ASP A 603 -17.18 -2.61 -13.91
CA ASP A 603 -18.43 -3.37 -13.75
C ASP A 603 -19.31 -2.90 -12.57
N GLY A 604 -18.87 -1.88 -11.83
CA GLY A 604 -19.63 -1.24 -10.76
C GLY A 604 -19.33 -1.73 -9.35
N GLY A 605 -18.22 -2.46 -9.19
CA GLY A 605 -17.63 -2.78 -7.89
C GLY A 605 -17.43 -1.52 -7.03
N ASP A 606 -17.52 -1.68 -5.71
CA ASP A 606 -17.49 -0.58 -4.73
C ASP A 606 -18.46 0.57 -5.02
N GLY A 607 -19.53 0.28 -5.79
CA GLY A 607 -20.56 1.24 -6.13
C GLY A 607 -20.14 2.30 -7.14
N TYR A 608 -19.07 2.07 -7.90
CA TYR A 608 -18.57 2.97 -8.94
C TYR A 608 -19.64 3.25 -10.02
N PRO A 609 -19.70 4.48 -10.57
CA PRO A 609 -20.81 4.91 -11.41
C PRO A 609 -20.67 4.49 -12.88
N VAL A 610 -20.90 3.19 -13.16
CA VAL A 610 -20.76 2.57 -14.49
C VAL A 610 -21.48 3.31 -15.61
N PHE A 611 -22.57 4.00 -15.31
CA PHE A 611 -23.33 4.78 -16.30
C PHE A 611 -22.54 5.97 -16.89
N HIS A 612 -21.39 6.35 -16.30
CA HIS A 612 -20.45 7.32 -16.89
C HIS A 612 -19.41 6.67 -17.82
N PHE A 613 -19.21 5.36 -17.75
CA PHE A 613 -18.17 4.65 -18.49
C PHE A 613 -18.68 4.21 -19.86
N GLN A 614 -17.98 4.65 -20.90
CA GLN A 614 -18.32 4.38 -22.30
C GLN A 614 -17.22 3.54 -22.94
N ASN A 615 -17.59 2.75 -23.95
CA ASN A 615 -16.67 1.99 -24.79
C ASN A 615 -15.61 1.18 -24.01
N PRO A 616 -15.98 0.35 -23.02
CA PRO A 616 -15.02 -0.42 -22.23
C PRO A 616 -14.26 -1.42 -23.09
N ILE A 617 -12.96 -1.52 -22.84
CA ILE A 617 -12.03 -2.46 -23.47
C ILE A 617 -11.21 -3.11 -22.36
N THR A 618 -11.21 -4.44 -22.26
CA THR A 618 -10.40 -5.17 -21.27
C THR A 618 -9.08 -5.62 -21.90
N LEU A 619 -7.95 -5.31 -21.25
CA LEU A 619 -6.61 -5.50 -21.83
C LEU A 619 -6.26 -6.98 -22.07
N SER A 620 -6.78 -7.90 -21.24
CA SER A 620 -6.59 -9.34 -21.43
C SER A 620 -7.30 -9.91 -22.66
N GLU A 621 -8.19 -9.12 -23.31
CA GLU A 621 -8.81 -9.46 -24.60
C GLU A 621 -8.02 -8.93 -25.81
N LEU A 622 -6.97 -8.16 -25.58
CA LEU A 622 -6.13 -7.56 -26.62
C LEU A 622 -4.77 -8.27 -26.73
N ASP A 623 -4.20 -8.24 -27.94
CA ASP A 623 -2.79 -8.59 -28.11
C ASP A 623 -1.94 -7.34 -27.80
N PRO A 624 -0.93 -7.43 -26.91
CA PRO A 624 -0.05 -6.32 -26.60
C PRO A 624 0.80 -5.91 -27.80
N VAL A 625 1.10 -4.61 -27.92
CA VAL A 625 1.91 -4.09 -29.03
C VAL A 625 3.39 -4.06 -28.65
N ASN A 626 3.73 -3.53 -27.47
CA ASN A 626 5.10 -3.25 -27.06
C ASN A 626 5.44 -3.69 -25.62
N ILE A 627 4.71 -4.63 -25.02
CA ILE A 627 5.04 -5.09 -23.66
C ILE A 627 6.40 -5.81 -23.67
N PRO A 628 7.37 -5.42 -22.82
CA PRO A 628 8.68 -6.05 -22.71
C PRO A 628 8.62 -7.54 -22.31
N ASP A 629 7.56 -7.96 -21.62
CA ASP A 629 7.24 -9.33 -21.16
C ASP A 629 8.40 -9.93 -20.35
N GLN A 630 8.89 -9.14 -19.39
CA GLN A 630 9.92 -9.54 -18.43
C GLN A 630 9.31 -10.27 -17.20
N ALA A 631 8.02 -10.08 -16.91
CA ALA A 631 7.30 -10.64 -15.77
C ALA A 631 6.68 -12.02 -16.07
N VAL A 632 7.51 -12.93 -16.59
CA VAL A 632 7.07 -14.26 -17.07
C VAL A 632 6.41 -15.08 -15.96
N GLY A 633 5.10 -15.28 -16.05
CA GLY A 633 4.33 -16.12 -15.11
C GLY A 633 3.21 -15.40 -14.36
N LEU A 634 3.06 -14.09 -14.58
CA LEU A 634 1.87 -13.32 -14.21
C LEU A 634 0.83 -13.34 -15.34
N VAL A 635 -0.42 -13.04 -15.01
CA VAL A 635 -1.50 -13.03 -15.99
C VAL A 635 -1.44 -11.72 -16.78
N GLN A 636 -1.06 -11.83 -18.05
CA GLN A 636 -1.02 -10.69 -18.95
C GLN A 636 -2.37 -9.97 -19.01
N GLY A 637 -2.35 -8.65 -18.82
CA GLY A 637 -3.56 -7.83 -18.75
C GLY A 637 -4.06 -7.58 -17.32
N GLY A 638 -3.49 -8.27 -16.32
CA GLY A 638 -3.78 -8.10 -14.90
C GLY A 638 -2.91 -7.01 -14.23
N GLU A 639 -3.36 -6.56 -13.06
CA GLU A 639 -2.69 -5.52 -12.28
C GLU A 639 -1.35 -5.95 -11.66
N GLN A 640 -1.14 -7.24 -11.39
CA GLN A 640 0.17 -7.71 -10.92
C GLN A 640 1.22 -7.64 -12.04
N ASP A 641 0.85 -8.05 -13.25
CA ASP A 641 1.70 -7.98 -14.44
C ASP A 641 2.05 -6.53 -14.77
N ALA A 642 1.06 -5.63 -14.72
CA ALA A 642 1.26 -4.20 -14.93
C ALA A 642 2.30 -3.59 -13.98
N LEU A 643 2.19 -3.87 -12.67
CA LEU A 643 3.16 -3.39 -11.69
C LEU A 643 4.54 -4.00 -11.91
N ALA A 644 4.63 -5.30 -12.17
CA ALA A 644 5.90 -6.00 -12.37
C ALA A 644 6.65 -5.47 -13.61
N GLU A 645 5.96 -5.30 -14.73
CA GLU A 645 6.54 -4.75 -15.96
C GLU A 645 6.96 -3.28 -15.79
N TYR A 646 6.16 -2.48 -15.07
CA TYR A 646 6.51 -1.08 -14.78
C TYR A 646 7.76 -0.98 -13.91
N LEU A 647 7.82 -1.77 -12.83
CA LEU A 647 8.98 -1.84 -11.97
C LEU A 647 10.21 -2.30 -12.75
N ALA A 648 10.09 -3.32 -13.60
CA ALA A 648 11.23 -3.79 -14.39
C ALA A 648 11.72 -2.72 -15.39
N ALA A 649 10.81 -1.92 -15.93
CA ALA A 649 11.14 -0.86 -16.89
C ALA A 649 11.80 0.37 -16.25
N PHE A 650 11.35 0.79 -15.07
CA PHE A 650 11.76 2.07 -14.46
C PHE A 650 12.59 1.91 -13.17
N HIS A 651 12.41 0.80 -12.46
CA HIS A 651 12.94 0.56 -11.12
C HIS A 651 13.57 -0.83 -10.99
N GLY A 652 14.17 -1.35 -12.07
CA GLY A 652 14.59 -2.75 -12.15
C GLY A 652 15.77 -3.14 -11.25
N ASP A 653 16.52 -2.18 -10.71
CA ASP A 653 17.66 -2.42 -9.82
C ASP A 653 17.95 -1.26 -8.86
N ALA A 654 18.80 -1.49 -7.86
CA ALA A 654 19.12 -0.52 -6.81
C ALA A 654 19.55 0.89 -7.31
N PRO A 655 20.36 1.04 -8.38
CA PRO A 655 20.68 2.35 -8.98
C PRO A 655 19.48 3.19 -9.46
N VAL A 656 18.39 2.56 -9.89
CA VAL A 656 17.16 3.23 -10.37
C VAL A 656 15.94 2.93 -9.49
N ALA A 657 16.18 2.43 -8.28
CA ALA A 657 15.15 2.03 -7.35
C ALA A 657 14.12 3.14 -7.11
N TYR A 658 12.88 2.73 -6.88
CA TYR A 658 11.84 3.65 -6.45
C TYR A 658 12.25 4.34 -5.14
N ALA A 659 12.17 5.67 -5.10
CA ALA A 659 12.73 6.48 -4.02
C ALA A 659 11.77 7.52 -3.45
N GLU A 660 10.53 7.59 -3.96
CA GLU A 660 9.51 8.52 -3.46
C GLU A 660 8.89 7.97 -2.18
N ALA A 661 9.34 8.49 -1.04
CA ALA A 661 8.84 8.11 0.26
C ALA A 661 7.36 8.51 0.41
N ASP A 662 6.62 7.71 1.17
CA ASP A 662 5.25 8.06 1.56
C ASP A 662 5.24 9.33 2.41
N THR A 663 4.19 10.13 2.25
CA THR A 663 4.00 11.40 2.95
C THR A 663 2.80 11.31 3.88
N PRO A 664 2.80 12.06 5.01
CA PRO A 664 1.59 12.19 5.81
C PRO A 664 0.52 13.01 5.06
N ILE A 665 -0.77 12.86 5.42
CA ILE A 665 -1.91 13.54 4.77
C ILE A 665 -1.75 15.05 4.53
N GLU A 666 -1.01 15.75 5.41
CA GLU A 666 -0.79 17.21 5.29
C GLU A 666 0.25 17.58 4.22
N GLU A 667 0.98 16.60 3.71
CA GLU A 667 2.00 16.72 2.66
C GLU A 667 1.56 16.11 1.31
N ASP A 668 0.42 15.39 1.25
CA ASP A 668 -0.17 14.80 0.03
C ASP A 668 -0.29 15.80 -1.13
N GLU A 669 0.18 15.44 -2.33
CA GLU A 669 0.25 16.34 -3.48
C GLU A 669 -0.77 16.03 -4.59
N ARG A 670 -1.15 14.77 -4.77
CA ARG A 670 -2.13 14.34 -5.77
C ARG A 670 -3.55 14.31 -5.22
N ILE A 671 -3.73 13.92 -3.96
CA ILE A 671 -5.04 13.81 -3.29
C ILE A 671 -5.06 14.70 -2.05
N GLN A 672 -5.53 15.93 -2.18
CA GLN A 672 -5.44 16.91 -1.10
C GLN A 672 -6.71 17.02 -0.27
N ASN A 673 -6.63 16.67 1.01
CA ASN A 673 -7.70 16.89 1.98
C ASN A 673 -7.58 18.27 2.63
N LEU A 674 -8.54 19.16 2.36
CA LEU A 674 -8.51 20.54 2.82
C LEU A 674 -8.79 20.71 4.33
N ASN A 675 -9.09 19.64 5.06
CA ASN A 675 -9.06 19.68 6.53
C ASN A 675 -7.63 19.65 7.09
N PHE A 676 -6.65 19.20 6.31
CA PHE A 676 -5.24 19.04 6.72
C PHE A 676 -4.30 19.98 5.96
N ARG A 677 -4.73 20.53 4.82
CA ARG A 677 -3.97 21.46 3.99
C ARG A 677 -4.62 22.84 3.92
N GLU A 678 -3.78 23.89 3.92
CA GLU A 678 -4.22 25.27 3.70
C GLU A 678 -4.15 25.69 2.23
N ASP A 679 -3.42 24.94 1.39
CA ASP A 679 -3.25 25.13 -0.04
C ASP A 679 -4.07 24.11 -0.86
N THR A 680 -4.08 24.29 -2.18
CA THR A 680 -4.77 23.38 -3.11
C THR A 680 -3.87 23.03 -4.28
N ILE A 681 -4.25 22.02 -5.08
CA ILE A 681 -3.54 21.59 -6.31
C ILE A 681 -3.42 22.68 -7.38
N ILE A 682 -4.09 23.81 -7.20
CA ILE A 682 -3.98 25.05 -7.98
C ILE A 682 -3.43 26.15 -7.06
N ASP A 683 -2.27 26.72 -7.42
CA ASP A 683 -1.66 27.81 -6.64
C ASP A 683 -2.51 29.09 -6.72
N GLU A 684 -2.56 29.88 -5.63
CA GLU A 684 -3.16 31.22 -5.65
C GLU A 684 -2.41 32.13 -6.63
N GLY A 685 -2.87 32.19 -7.88
CA GLY A 685 -2.24 32.97 -8.95
C GLY A 685 -2.08 32.21 -10.27
N GLU A 686 -2.31 30.89 -10.31
CA GLU A 686 -2.54 30.13 -11.54
C GLU A 686 -3.91 30.50 -12.13
N SER A 687 -4.00 31.73 -12.64
CA SER A 687 -4.95 32.05 -13.70
C SER A 687 -4.56 31.22 -14.91
N SER A 688 -5.54 30.62 -15.59
CA SER A 688 -5.34 30.15 -16.96
C SER A 688 -4.59 31.22 -17.75
N LEU A 689 -3.58 30.80 -18.53
CA LEU A 689 -2.86 31.71 -19.41
C LEU A 689 -3.90 32.45 -20.27
N PRO A 690 -3.78 33.78 -20.42
CA PRO A 690 -4.76 34.53 -21.17
C PRO A 690 -4.80 34.02 -22.62
N GLU A 691 -5.99 33.63 -23.10
CA GLU A 691 -6.21 33.28 -24.52
C GLU A 691 -5.84 34.46 -25.43
N VAL A 692 -5.97 35.70 -24.93
CA VAL A 692 -5.67 36.93 -25.67
C VAL A 692 -4.67 37.78 -24.90
N VAL A 693 -3.53 38.07 -25.55
CA VAL A 693 -2.46 38.94 -25.03
C VAL A 693 -2.43 40.25 -25.82
N PHE A 694 -2.27 41.36 -25.10
CA PHE A 694 -2.14 42.70 -25.68
C PHE A 694 -0.77 43.31 -25.33
N GLY A 695 -0.13 43.89 -26.33
CA GLY A 695 0.99 44.81 -26.17
C GLY A 695 0.52 46.23 -25.93
N THR A 696 1.39 47.17 -26.27
CA THR A 696 1.29 48.58 -25.93
C THR A 696 1.28 49.44 -27.20
N VAL A 697 1.67 50.71 -27.06
CA VAL A 697 1.79 51.65 -28.19
C VAL A 697 3.25 52.03 -28.45
N GLU A 698 4.16 51.35 -27.77
CA GLU A 698 5.62 51.47 -27.87
C GLU A 698 6.17 50.11 -28.33
N ASP A 699 7.43 50.08 -28.77
CA ASP A 699 8.10 48.84 -29.20
C ASP A 699 8.07 47.77 -28.09
N ASP A 700 7.42 46.64 -28.38
CA ASP A 700 7.28 45.48 -27.50
C ASP A 700 8.09 44.28 -27.97
N LEU A 701 8.53 43.46 -27.01
CA LEU A 701 9.19 42.17 -27.26
C LEU A 701 8.34 41.05 -26.64
N PHE A 702 7.89 40.13 -27.49
CA PHE A 702 7.21 38.91 -27.11
C PHE A 702 8.08 37.71 -27.49
N ASP A 703 8.64 37.03 -26.50
CA ASP A 703 9.43 35.82 -26.68
C ASP A 703 8.75 34.67 -25.96
N ALA A 704 8.19 33.74 -26.72
CA ALA A 704 7.44 32.62 -26.18
C ALA A 704 8.31 31.69 -25.31
N ALA A 705 9.63 31.64 -25.54
CA ALA A 705 10.56 30.87 -24.71
C ALA A 705 10.91 31.58 -23.39
N PHE A 706 10.70 32.89 -23.32
CA PHE A 706 10.98 33.73 -22.15
C PHE A 706 9.82 34.71 -21.87
N PRO A 707 8.63 34.20 -21.49
CA PRO A 707 7.43 35.01 -21.31
C PRO A 707 7.60 36.09 -20.23
N ASP A 708 7.10 37.29 -20.52
CA ASP A 708 7.09 38.41 -19.58
C ASP A 708 5.82 38.43 -18.71
N GLU A 709 5.60 39.53 -18.00
CA GLU A 709 4.42 39.77 -17.17
C GLU A 709 3.09 39.81 -17.95
N LYS A 710 3.11 39.85 -19.28
CA LYS A 710 1.93 39.78 -20.15
C LYS A 710 1.55 38.34 -20.49
N GLN A 711 2.36 37.36 -20.06
CA GLN A 711 2.05 35.92 -20.11
C GLN A 711 1.79 35.37 -21.54
N PHE A 712 2.53 35.86 -22.54
CA PHE A 712 2.56 35.27 -23.88
C PHE A 712 3.60 34.15 -23.95
N VAL A 713 3.14 32.91 -24.11
CA VAL A 713 3.96 31.69 -24.17
C VAL A 713 3.85 30.95 -25.50
N GLY A 714 3.08 31.47 -26.47
CA GLY A 714 2.95 30.89 -27.80
C GLY A 714 2.15 29.57 -27.88
N ALA A 715 1.34 29.23 -26.87
CA ALA A 715 0.54 28.00 -26.85
C ALA A 715 -0.90 28.25 -27.34
N ALA A 716 -1.09 28.37 -28.66
CA ALA A 716 -2.38 28.67 -29.31
C ALA A 716 -3.04 30.00 -28.85
N GLN A 717 -2.21 31.00 -28.51
CA GLN A 717 -2.69 32.30 -28.03
C GLN A 717 -2.98 33.28 -29.18
N ILE A 718 -3.84 34.26 -28.90
CA ILE A 718 -4.10 35.41 -29.77
C ILE A 718 -3.28 36.59 -29.27
N LEU A 719 -2.32 37.07 -30.05
CA LEU A 719 -1.46 38.21 -29.71
C LEU A 719 -1.83 39.43 -30.56
N PHE A 720 -2.04 40.56 -29.88
CA PHE A 720 -2.13 41.89 -30.49
C PHE A 720 -1.00 42.76 -29.96
N THR A 721 0.06 43.03 -30.73
CA THR A 721 1.21 43.82 -30.20
C THR A 721 0.88 45.31 -30.14
N GLY A 722 0.21 45.84 -31.17
CA GLY A 722 -0.40 47.17 -31.14
C GLY A 722 0.25 48.16 -32.09
N SER A 723 0.93 49.17 -31.57
CA SER A 723 1.68 50.13 -32.39
C SER A 723 3.11 50.20 -31.88
N GLY A 724 4.08 50.49 -32.75
CA GLY A 724 5.50 50.41 -32.40
C GLY A 724 6.19 49.42 -33.33
N ASN A 725 7.51 49.35 -33.26
CA ASN A 725 8.27 48.35 -34.01
C ASN A 725 8.48 47.14 -33.10
N ASP A 726 7.59 46.16 -33.21
CA ASP A 726 7.48 45.04 -32.29
C ASP A 726 8.32 43.85 -32.73
N THR A 727 8.70 43.00 -31.79
CA THR A 727 9.37 41.73 -32.08
C THR A 727 8.61 40.57 -31.44
N VAL A 728 8.22 39.59 -32.25
CA VAL A 728 7.52 38.39 -31.81
C VAL A 728 8.31 37.15 -32.18
N ASP A 729 8.71 36.35 -31.19
CA ASP A 729 9.39 35.06 -31.38
C ASP A 729 8.52 33.91 -30.86
N VAL A 730 8.02 33.10 -31.79
CA VAL A 730 7.29 31.85 -31.57
C VAL A 730 8.00 30.69 -32.30
N SER A 731 9.30 30.81 -32.53
CA SER A 731 10.06 29.85 -33.35
C SER A 731 10.50 28.60 -32.59
N GLN A 732 10.71 28.70 -31.27
CA GLN A 732 11.23 27.62 -30.43
C GLN A 732 10.12 26.84 -29.71
N VAL A 733 9.06 27.53 -29.33
CA VAL A 733 7.91 26.98 -28.62
C VAL A 733 6.66 27.65 -29.18
N GLY A 734 5.65 26.82 -29.50
CA GLY A 734 4.36 27.30 -29.96
C GLY A 734 3.98 26.92 -31.39
N SER A 735 2.75 26.43 -31.51
CA SER A 735 2.01 26.29 -32.77
C SER A 735 0.61 26.87 -32.57
N ASP A 736 -0.13 27.03 -33.67
CA ASP A 736 -1.54 27.43 -33.65
C ASP A 736 -1.82 28.85 -33.13
N ASN A 737 -0.81 29.72 -33.11
CA ASN A 737 -0.99 31.10 -32.66
C ASN A 737 -1.67 31.97 -33.71
N ARG A 738 -2.36 33.01 -33.24
CA ARG A 738 -2.90 34.08 -34.06
C ARG A 738 -2.23 35.41 -33.70
N LEU A 739 -1.36 35.89 -34.58
CA LEU A 739 -0.56 37.10 -34.37
C LEU A 739 -1.10 38.25 -35.21
N ASP A 740 -1.28 39.41 -34.58
CA ASP A 740 -1.62 40.70 -35.20
C ASP A 740 -0.65 41.75 -34.66
N THR A 741 0.35 42.14 -35.45
CA THR A 741 1.40 43.06 -34.98
C THR A 741 1.07 44.55 -35.22
N GLY A 742 -0.01 44.82 -35.96
CA GLY A 742 -0.64 46.13 -35.97
C GLY A 742 0.10 47.16 -36.83
N SER A 743 0.85 48.10 -36.23
CA SER A 743 1.48 49.19 -37.01
C SER A 743 2.87 49.57 -36.52
N GLY A 744 3.83 49.62 -37.44
CA GLY A 744 5.25 49.84 -37.24
C GLY A 744 6.02 48.84 -38.09
N ASP A 745 7.35 48.90 -38.07
CA ASP A 745 8.18 47.93 -38.80
C ASP A 745 8.48 46.76 -37.86
N ASP A 746 7.74 45.65 -38.00
CA ASP A 746 7.74 44.54 -37.05
C ASP A 746 8.68 43.40 -37.46
N VAL A 747 9.15 42.61 -36.49
CA VAL A 747 9.99 41.43 -36.71
C VAL A 747 9.33 40.19 -36.12
N ILE A 748 9.06 39.19 -36.94
CA ILE A 748 8.34 37.98 -36.53
C ILE A 748 9.19 36.74 -36.83
N PHE A 749 9.54 35.98 -35.80
CA PHE A 749 10.14 34.65 -35.92
C PHE A 749 9.05 33.60 -35.74
N ALA A 750 8.51 33.12 -36.85
CA ALA A 750 7.42 32.17 -36.88
C ALA A 750 7.96 30.72 -36.86
N GLY A 751 7.45 29.93 -35.92
CA GLY A 751 7.57 28.47 -35.92
C GLY A 751 6.63 27.84 -36.94
N THR A 752 5.85 26.86 -36.51
CA THR A 752 4.94 26.09 -37.38
C THR A 752 3.47 26.43 -37.15
N ASN A 753 2.66 26.38 -38.22
CA ASN A 753 1.19 26.41 -38.14
C ASN A 753 0.61 27.66 -37.42
N ASN A 754 1.10 28.85 -37.76
CA ASN A 754 0.60 30.12 -37.20
C ASN A 754 -0.24 30.91 -38.22
N ARG A 755 -1.11 31.80 -37.73
CA ARG A 755 -1.85 32.78 -38.53
C ARG A 755 -1.34 34.17 -38.22
N ILE A 756 -0.70 34.81 -39.19
CA ILE A 756 0.05 36.05 -38.98
C ILE A 756 -0.55 37.17 -39.82
N LEU A 757 -0.79 38.31 -39.18
CA LEU A 757 -1.11 39.59 -39.78
C LEU A 757 -0.08 40.61 -39.30
N ALA A 758 0.88 40.99 -40.15
CA ALA A 758 1.95 41.90 -39.75
C ALA A 758 1.46 43.36 -39.69
N GLY A 759 0.72 43.82 -40.71
CA GLY A 759 -0.14 44.99 -40.57
C GLY A 759 0.34 46.19 -41.39
N MET A 760 0.73 47.30 -40.76
CA MET A 760 1.19 48.51 -41.46
C MET A 760 2.65 48.81 -41.12
N GLY A 761 3.54 48.79 -42.11
CA GLY A 761 4.96 49.09 -41.96
C GLY A 761 5.78 48.17 -42.84
N ASP A 762 7.11 48.33 -42.83
CA ASP A 762 7.99 47.46 -43.62
C ASP A 762 8.39 46.24 -42.75
N ASP A 763 7.62 45.15 -42.83
CA ASP A 763 7.71 44.04 -41.88
C ASP A 763 8.71 42.95 -42.29
N LEU A 764 9.30 42.30 -41.29
CA LEU A 764 10.30 41.24 -41.46
C LEU A 764 9.82 39.92 -40.83
N ILE A 765 9.39 38.98 -41.66
CA ILE A 765 8.82 37.70 -41.22
C ILE A 765 9.76 36.55 -41.58
N PHE A 766 10.28 35.86 -40.57
CA PHE A 766 11.06 34.62 -40.69
C PHE A 766 10.16 33.41 -40.45
N ALA A 767 9.87 32.64 -41.50
CA ALA A 767 8.87 31.56 -41.48
C ALA A 767 9.44 30.22 -41.98
N ALA A 768 10.64 29.84 -41.52
CA ALA A 768 11.27 28.58 -41.91
C ALA A 768 10.58 27.32 -41.32
N GLY A 769 9.77 27.46 -40.27
CA GLY A 769 9.06 26.31 -39.68
C GLY A 769 8.02 25.67 -40.62
N GLY A 770 7.32 26.48 -41.43
CA GLY A 770 6.31 25.99 -42.38
C GLY A 770 4.88 25.97 -41.85
N ASP A 771 3.93 25.67 -42.74
CA ASP A 771 2.47 25.65 -42.47
C ASP A 771 1.86 26.97 -41.97
N ASN A 772 2.55 28.10 -42.11
CA ASN A 772 2.02 29.39 -41.67
C ASN A 772 1.11 30.01 -42.72
N VAL A 773 0.08 30.73 -42.29
CA VAL A 773 -0.74 31.62 -43.15
C VAL A 773 -0.41 33.06 -42.79
N ILE A 774 0.23 33.76 -43.71
CA ILE A 774 0.87 35.06 -43.48
C ILE A 774 0.24 36.13 -44.36
N THR A 775 -0.06 37.28 -43.76
CA THR A 775 -0.51 38.51 -44.43
C THR A 775 0.48 39.60 -44.04
N GLY A 776 1.22 40.16 -45.01
CA GLY A 776 2.19 41.23 -44.75
C GLY A 776 1.47 42.53 -44.44
N GLY A 777 0.48 42.90 -45.26
CA GLY A 777 -0.30 44.10 -45.10
C GLY A 777 0.24 45.25 -45.95
N MET A 778 0.36 46.44 -45.36
CA MET A 778 0.76 47.66 -46.06
C MET A 778 2.23 47.99 -45.78
N GLY A 779 3.08 47.89 -46.78
CA GLY A 779 4.48 48.31 -46.70
C GLY A 779 5.34 47.59 -47.71
N ALA A 780 6.65 47.58 -47.49
CA ALA A 780 7.59 46.74 -48.21
C ALA A 780 8.03 45.57 -47.34
N ASP A 781 7.31 44.46 -47.44
CA ASP A 781 7.44 43.33 -46.53
C ASP A 781 8.45 42.28 -47.02
N GLN A 782 9.09 41.59 -46.07
CA GLN A 782 10.06 40.55 -46.35
C GLN A 782 9.65 39.22 -45.74
N PHE A 783 9.42 38.22 -46.60
CA PHE A 783 9.06 36.87 -46.17
C PHE A 783 10.24 35.92 -46.36
N TRP A 784 10.96 35.63 -45.27
CA TRP A 784 12.12 34.75 -45.26
C TRP A 784 11.70 33.30 -45.03
N LEU A 785 11.71 32.53 -46.11
CA LEU A 785 11.21 31.15 -46.12
C LEU A 785 12.30 30.10 -45.93
N ILE A 786 13.58 30.50 -46.00
CA ILE A 786 14.75 29.66 -45.75
C ILE A 786 15.72 30.46 -44.90
N LEU A 787 16.13 29.91 -43.75
CA LEU A 787 17.16 30.49 -42.88
C LEU A 787 18.49 29.73 -42.92
N ASP A 788 18.43 28.43 -43.23
CA ASP A 788 19.55 27.54 -43.50
C ASP A 788 19.09 26.40 -44.44
N THR A 789 20.00 25.86 -45.24
CA THR A 789 19.78 24.64 -46.04
C THR A 789 19.35 23.41 -45.24
N GLY A 790 19.66 23.35 -43.94
CA GLY A 790 19.25 22.26 -43.05
C GLY A 790 17.83 22.39 -42.49
N ASP A 791 17.17 23.52 -42.71
CA ASP A 791 15.92 23.91 -42.04
C ASP A 791 14.88 24.37 -43.06
N LEU A 792 14.47 23.43 -43.93
CA LEU A 792 13.44 23.66 -44.93
C LEU A 792 12.06 23.32 -44.36
N PRO A 793 11.03 24.15 -44.61
CA PRO A 793 9.70 23.96 -44.03
C PRO A 793 9.07 22.65 -44.52
N ALA A 794 8.68 21.78 -43.59
CA ALA A 794 8.03 20.50 -43.88
C ALA A 794 6.73 20.66 -44.69
N MET A 795 6.02 21.76 -44.44
CA MET A 795 4.75 22.13 -45.06
C MET A 795 4.84 23.55 -45.61
N VAL A 796 4.19 23.80 -46.74
CA VAL A 796 4.27 25.08 -47.46
C VAL A 796 3.71 26.24 -46.63
N ASN A 797 4.41 27.37 -46.58
CA ASN A 797 3.84 28.61 -46.05
C ASN A 797 2.91 29.26 -47.08
N ILE A 798 1.82 29.88 -46.65
CA ILE A 798 0.87 30.57 -47.52
C ILE A 798 0.97 32.07 -47.27
N ILE A 799 1.36 32.84 -48.29
CA ILE A 799 1.42 34.31 -48.22
C ILE A 799 0.21 34.86 -48.98
N THR A 800 -0.64 35.64 -48.30
CA THR A 800 -2.00 35.91 -48.78
C THR A 800 -2.13 37.18 -49.63
N ASP A 801 -1.19 38.13 -49.53
CA ASP A 801 -1.31 39.47 -50.10
C ASP A 801 -0.02 40.02 -50.76
N PHE A 802 0.94 39.16 -51.10
CA PHE A 802 2.23 39.55 -51.69
C PHE A 802 2.13 40.63 -52.79
N GLU A 803 2.69 41.81 -52.52
CA GLU A 803 2.73 42.96 -53.42
C GLU A 803 4.03 43.01 -54.24
N VAL A 804 3.95 42.63 -55.51
CA VAL A 804 5.11 42.52 -56.42
C VAL A 804 5.93 43.82 -56.58
N GLU A 805 5.37 45.00 -56.32
CA GLU A 805 6.11 46.27 -56.42
C GLU A 805 6.96 46.57 -55.17
N ASN A 806 6.64 45.97 -54.02
CA ASN A 806 7.19 46.34 -52.71
C ASN A 806 7.83 45.16 -51.97
N ASP A 807 7.21 43.98 -52.05
CA ASP A 807 7.57 42.83 -51.21
C ASP A 807 8.64 41.93 -51.84
N VAL A 808 9.33 41.20 -50.96
CA VAL A 808 10.37 40.25 -51.34
C VAL A 808 10.28 38.93 -50.60
N ILE A 809 10.70 37.87 -51.26
CA ILE A 809 10.92 36.54 -50.67
C ILE A 809 12.41 36.37 -50.35
N GLY A 810 12.71 36.07 -49.09
CA GLY A 810 14.06 35.93 -48.57
C GLY A 810 14.54 34.49 -48.49
N PHE A 811 15.78 34.24 -48.92
CA PHE A 811 16.52 33.00 -48.67
C PHE A 811 17.87 33.33 -48.03
N ALA A 812 18.03 33.04 -46.74
CA ALA A 812 19.28 33.22 -46.00
C ALA A 812 20.08 31.92 -45.93
N ASN A 813 21.42 32.05 -45.96
CA ASN A 813 22.39 30.95 -45.78
C ASN A 813 22.13 29.70 -46.65
N SER A 814 21.43 29.87 -47.77
CA SER A 814 20.95 28.78 -48.61
C SER A 814 21.99 28.33 -49.65
N GLY A 815 22.99 29.18 -49.92
CA GLY A 815 23.92 29.00 -51.04
C GLY A 815 23.28 29.16 -52.42
N LEU A 816 21.99 29.54 -52.47
CA LEU A 816 21.26 29.78 -53.72
C LEU A 816 21.70 31.10 -54.36
N SER A 817 21.39 31.25 -55.63
CA SER A 817 21.45 32.51 -56.36
C SER A 817 20.37 32.54 -57.44
N PHE A 818 20.08 33.72 -57.99
CA PHE A 818 19.14 33.80 -59.12
C PHE A 818 19.64 33.08 -60.37
N ALA A 819 20.94 32.80 -60.46
CA ALA A 819 21.49 31.98 -61.55
C ALA A 819 21.08 30.49 -61.45
N ASP A 820 20.64 30.04 -60.26
CA ASP A 820 20.25 28.64 -59.99
C ASP A 820 18.76 28.39 -60.24
N LEU A 821 18.01 29.41 -60.66
CA LEU A 821 16.58 29.33 -60.95
C LEU A 821 16.29 28.27 -62.03
N GLY A 822 15.40 27.33 -61.69
CA GLY A 822 15.04 26.17 -62.51
C GLY A 822 15.88 24.92 -62.25
N ASN A 823 16.88 24.99 -61.36
CA ASN A 823 17.63 23.84 -60.85
C ASN A 823 17.32 23.64 -59.36
N ASP A 824 18.08 24.29 -58.48
CA ASP A 824 18.03 24.08 -57.02
C ASP A 824 16.88 24.83 -56.35
N TRP A 825 16.27 25.80 -57.05
CA TRP A 825 15.02 26.41 -56.67
C TRP A 825 14.24 26.88 -57.90
N ASN A 826 12.93 27.02 -57.76
CA ASN A 826 12.04 27.39 -58.85
C ASN A 826 10.76 28.05 -58.32
N TYR A 827 10.10 28.85 -59.15
CA TYR A 827 8.75 29.34 -58.87
C TYR A 827 7.84 29.13 -60.09
N THR A 828 6.66 28.56 -59.87
CA THR A 828 5.75 28.13 -60.94
C THR A 828 4.32 28.56 -60.67
N GLN A 829 3.53 28.76 -61.74
CA GLN A 829 2.13 29.15 -61.60
C GLN A 829 1.29 27.94 -61.18
N GLU A 830 0.53 28.09 -60.10
CA GLU A 830 -0.46 27.12 -59.63
C GLU A 830 -1.82 27.81 -59.47
N GLY A 831 -2.71 27.60 -60.45
CA GLY A 831 -4.01 28.28 -60.48
C GLY A 831 -3.84 29.80 -60.52
N ALA A 832 -4.36 30.50 -59.51
CA ALA A 832 -4.22 31.95 -59.36
C ALA A 832 -2.99 32.37 -58.54
N SER A 833 -2.20 31.40 -58.03
CA SER A 833 -1.10 31.59 -57.09
C SER A 833 0.25 31.22 -57.71
N VAL A 834 1.35 31.65 -57.09
CA VAL A 834 2.71 31.20 -57.44
C VAL A 834 3.26 30.30 -56.35
N LEU A 835 3.62 29.07 -56.71
CA LEU A 835 4.31 28.13 -55.83
C LEU A 835 5.82 28.33 -55.95
N VAL A 836 6.50 28.54 -54.81
CA VAL A 836 7.95 28.62 -54.67
C VAL A 836 8.46 27.31 -54.11
N THR A 837 9.47 26.76 -54.77
CA THR A 837 10.11 25.48 -54.42
C THR A 837 11.62 25.66 -54.30
N ALA A 838 12.24 25.00 -53.33
CA ALA A 838 13.70 24.94 -53.19
C ALA A 838 14.13 23.54 -52.74
N PHE A 839 15.25 23.05 -53.27
CA PHE A 839 15.83 21.73 -52.97
C PHE A 839 14.84 20.55 -53.08
N GLY A 840 13.82 20.69 -53.94
CA GLY A 840 12.78 19.68 -54.14
C GLY A 840 11.59 19.76 -53.18
N GLN A 841 11.52 20.78 -52.33
CA GLN A 841 10.46 21.01 -51.34
C GLN A 841 9.64 22.26 -51.69
N GLU A 842 8.35 22.23 -51.37
CA GLU A 842 7.43 23.36 -51.48
C GLU A 842 7.57 24.24 -50.24
N ILE A 843 8.03 25.48 -50.42
CA ILE A 843 8.43 26.35 -49.29
C ILE A 843 7.50 27.55 -49.10
N GLY A 844 6.84 28.00 -50.17
CA GLY A 844 5.91 29.12 -50.11
C GLY A 844 4.90 29.11 -51.25
N LEU A 845 3.67 29.53 -50.97
CA LEU A 845 2.60 29.73 -51.93
C LEU A 845 2.11 31.17 -51.86
N LEU A 846 2.39 31.96 -52.90
CA LEU A 846 1.98 33.36 -53.02
C LEU A 846 0.60 33.44 -53.66
N LEU A 847 -0.42 33.80 -52.87
CA LEU A 847 -1.79 33.84 -53.36
C LEU A 847 -2.01 35.02 -54.31
N ASN A 848 -2.82 34.79 -55.34
CA ASN A 848 -3.24 35.82 -56.32
C ASN A 848 -2.09 36.50 -57.08
N THR A 849 -0.88 35.93 -57.06
CA THR A 849 0.29 36.43 -57.78
C THR A 849 0.41 35.73 -59.15
N GLN A 850 0.93 36.44 -60.16
CA GLN A 850 1.24 35.86 -61.46
C GLN A 850 2.75 35.77 -61.67
N VAL A 851 3.22 34.63 -62.18
CA VAL A 851 4.66 34.41 -62.48
C VAL A 851 5.22 35.46 -63.44
N SER A 852 4.38 36.03 -64.33
CA SER A 852 4.80 37.08 -65.27
C SER A 852 5.21 38.38 -64.61
N ASP A 853 4.79 38.59 -63.37
CA ASP A 853 4.95 39.85 -62.66
C ASP A 853 6.20 39.80 -61.77
N LEU A 854 6.63 38.59 -61.37
CA LEU A 854 7.81 38.37 -60.55
C LEU A 854 9.12 38.52 -61.35
N THR A 855 10.09 39.21 -60.74
CA THR A 855 11.44 39.40 -61.27
C THR A 855 12.50 39.09 -60.22
N GLU A 856 13.78 39.15 -60.58
CA GLU A 856 14.89 39.04 -59.64
C GLU A 856 14.79 40.03 -58.46
N ALA A 857 14.14 41.18 -58.65
CA ALA A 857 13.96 42.17 -57.58
C ALA A 857 13.02 41.70 -56.45
N ASN A 858 12.19 40.69 -56.68
CA ASN A 858 11.26 40.14 -55.69
C ASN A 858 11.89 39.06 -54.82
N PHE A 859 13.19 38.80 -54.97
CA PHE A 859 13.90 37.78 -54.21
C PHE A 859 15.16 38.38 -53.60
N VAL A 860 15.33 38.18 -52.29
CA VAL A 860 16.53 38.55 -51.56
C VAL A 860 17.25 37.27 -51.16
N ILE A 861 18.41 37.01 -51.76
CA ILE A 861 19.22 35.83 -51.47
C ILE A 861 20.50 36.30 -50.81
N ALA A 862 20.67 35.95 -49.53
CA ALA A 862 21.68 36.51 -48.63
C ALA A 862 22.66 35.47 -48.08
#